data_AF-A0A921QFL2-F1
#
_entry.id   AF-A0A921QFL2-F1
#
_cell.length_a   1.000
_cell.length_b   1.000
_cell.length_c   1.000
_cell.angle_alpha   90.00
_cell.angle_beta   90.00
_cell.angle_gamma   90.00
#
_symmetry.space_group_name_H-M   'P 1'
#
loop_
_entity.id
_entity.type
_entity.pdbx_description
1 polymer ?
#
loop_
_entity_poly.entity_id
_entity_poly.type
_entity_poly.pdbx_seq_one_letter_code
_entity_poly.pdbx_strand_id
1 'polypeptide(L)'
;MRALRELEDVGVHQSTQRSSVVSRAQQFINERELQCMVMASFSLQVLLFFLSGFRKRYSSRALSVVLWLAYLSADSLAVYILGRLTLRGGGGGNRFALFWVPFLLLHLGGQETMTAFSMEDNALWKRHLLSLATQVPMAIYAVGKQLQGDDVDRRLVAPMVLVFVSGTPKYAERIWALRRAGSVAPGTGASNSSSSNLVARASSDAFWNTQAYYSQLCIVVSEKQERNSELILHVAAEGFKLSLYFLMDMTPSICLFPADIDGIKQAVNVFKSSENIVHMAYKLAEINLSLIYDYLYTKFGTRHFHMVPFCIAFRQILALVLISGALGLFATAIAGGPNPNGLDDDGADVIICYVLLVGAIILETCSIFMSFIFSSWAYNTTFSLPLNCPMCQSFPGTVAAMVRIARNLHPESRGEWSASMAQYSIIRDCIKEKQESGLLRRTMRWVGIDQRAVNHVGVSPVMKKLVLGKLLEIAATPRVQEWDIGVGKFSGQWANWAVEAMQDRHQQSAARQVLQVSNIKGLEFVSSALLWHIVTDISLLAVAAHDDVDDVHSVNSIQDPEEHLQGVSSLHENGNVGGSSDHGGSPQHDHENGDGNSIQEVRSDHGGSPQQDHENGDGNSIQEVRSDHGGSPQHDHENGDGNSIQEVHLDGSSSHHDHENANVDGGDSSFCHGKDEDDDGSISALRGAARELSDYIMYLVADCGAMAGSEGHYAVIKGKREMSNWLLEQTTTTTTGAACDRRTVLEEIRDKPSSFFHEDYYPVLDRARRVASDLLRIAEAGERWKLIAAVWLEMLCYIAYNCGAAFHAKHLTTGGEFVTHVKMILFMLGVPFLRDVKEPLLSKAGDIYS
;
A
#
# COMPACT_ATOMS: atom_id res chain seq x y z
N MET A 1 25.64 -34.51 -57.43
CA MET A 1 27.11 -34.60 -57.25
C MET A 1 27.77 -33.25 -57.07
N ARG A 2 28.17 -32.49 -58.10
CA ARG A 2 28.97 -31.25 -57.92
C ARG A 2 28.32 -30.24 -56.95
N ALA A 3 27.07 -29.87 -57.19
CA ALA A 3 26.31 -28.96 -56.31
C ALA A 3 26.06 -29.48 -54.87
N LEU A 4 26.18 -30.79 -54.61
CA LEU A 4 26.10 -31.32 -53.24
C LEU A 4 27.41 -31.07 -52.48
N ARG A 5 28.57 -31.21 -53.15
CA ARG A 5 29.87 -30.90 -52.52
C ARG A 5 30.01 -29.41 -52.21
N GLU A 6 29.53 -28.53 -53.09
CA GLU A 6 29.58 -27.08 -52.83
C GLU A 6 28.68 -26.68 -51.65
N LEU A 7 27.52 -27.32 -51.45
CA LEU A 7 26.71 -27.15 -50.24
C LEU A 7 27.38 -27.72 -48.97
N GLU A 8 28.10 -28.83 -49.11
CA GLU A 8 28.84 -29.48 -48.03
C GLU A 8 30.05 -28.63 -47.59
N ASP A 9 30.88 -28.16 -48.54
CA ASP A 9 32.00 -27.25 -48.29
C ASP A 9 31.56 -25.91 -47.68
N VAL A 10 30.45 -25.31 -48.16
CA VAL A 10 29.90 -24.07 -47.57
C VAL A 10 29.40 -24.32 -46.13
N GLY A 11 28.76 -25.47 -45.86
CA GLY A 11 28.37 -25.86 -44.50
C GLY A 11 29.56 -26.12 -43.57
N VAL A 12 30.62 -26.75 -44.08
CA VAL A 12 31.89 -26.98 -43.36
C VAL A 12 32.61 -25.65 -43.09
N HIS A 13 32.64 -24.72 -44.05
CA HIS A 13 33.24 -23.40 -43.84
C HIS A 13 32.45 -22.56 -42.82
N GLN A 14 31.11 -22.50 -42.92
CA GLN A 14 30.31 -21.77 -41.92
C GLN A 14 30.44 -22.37 -40.51
N SER A 15 30.39 -23.70 -40.36
CA SER A 15 30.54 -24.34 -39.05
C SER A 15 31.96 -24.16 -38.47
N THR A 16 32.99 -24.29 -39.30
CA THR A 16 34.40 -24.05 -38.91
C THR A 16 34.67 -22.58 -38.57
N GLN A 17 34.07 -21.64 -39.30
CA GLN A 17 34.16 -20.21 -38.97
C GLN A 17 33.47 -19.93 -37.63
N ARG A 18 32.27 -20.47 -37.40
CA ARG A 18 31.52 -20.32 -36.14
C ARG A 18 32.28 -20.91 -34.96
N SER A 19 32.87 -22.09 -35.09
CA SER A 19 33.70 -22.69 -34.03
C SER A 19 34.98 -21.87 -33.78
N SER A 20 35.62 -21.33 -34.82
CA SER A 20 36.80 -20.44 -34.66
C SER A 20 36.49 -19.09 -34.00
N VAL A 21 35.25 -18.61 -34.07
CA VAL A 21 34.80 -17.39 -33.39
C VAL A 21 34.44 -17.71 -31.94
N VAL A 22 33.75 -18.83 -31.68
CA VAL A 22 33.48 -19.29 -30.32
C VAL A 22 34.77 -19.64 -29.57
N SER A 23 35.76 -20.26 -30.22
CA SER A 23 37.05 -20.58 -29.60
C SER A 23 37.87 -19.33 -29.29
N ARG A 24 37.90 -18.33 -30.19
CA ARG A 24 38.56 -17.03 -29.93
C ARG A 24 37.84 -16.23 -28.85
N ALA A 25 36.51 -16.23 -28.84
CA ALA A 25 35.74 -15.62 -27.76
C ALA A 25 36.00 -16.32 -26.42
N GLN A 26 36.01 -17.65 -26.38
CA GLN A 26 36.32 -18.43 -25.17
C GLN A 26 37.75 -18.18 -24.70
N GLN A 27 38.72 -18.10 -25.60
CA GLN A 27 40.11 -17.81 -25.26
C GLN A 27 40.25 -16.39 -24.67
N PHE A 28 39.69 -15.37 -25.32
CA PHE A 28 39.68 -13.99 -24.83
C PHE A 28 38.95 -13.88 -23.47
N ILE A 29 37.82 -14.58 -23.30
CA ILE A 29 37.08 -14.67 -22.03
C ILE A 29 37.90 -15.36 -20.94
N ASN A 30 38.69 -16.39 -21.27
CA ASN A 30 39.57 -17.06 -20.30
C ASN A 30 40.77 -16.17 -19.90
N GLU A 31 41.35 -15.44 -20.86
CA GLU A 31 42.50 -14.56 -20.64
C GLU A 31 42.13 -13.32 -19.82
N ARG A 32 41.00 -12.67 -20.13
CA ARG A 32 40.51 -11.46 -19.45
C ARG A 32 39.33 -11.72 -18.48
N GLU A 33 39.12 -12.98 -18.09
CA GLU A 33 38.00 -13.45 -17.24
C GLU A 33 37.73 -12.56 -16.02
N LEU A 34 38.80 -12.27 -15.27
CA LEU A 34 38.73 -11.54 -14.01
C LEU A 34 38.36 -10.06 -14.20
N GLN A 35 38.78 -9.45 -15.32
CA GLN A 35 38.37 -8.10 -15.71
C GLN A 35 36.87 -8.04 -15.99
N CYS A 36 36.36 -8.99 -16.79
CA CYS A 36 34.94 -9.08 -17.11
C CYS A 36 34.09 -9.27 -15.85
N MET A 37 34.54 -10.07 -14.90
CA MET A 37 33.85 -10.27 -13.61
C MET A 37 33.86 -9.01 -12.74
N VAL A 38 34.97 -8.29 -12.63
CA VAL A 38 35.05 -7.01 -11.88
C VAL A 38 34.14 -5.95 -12.50
N MET A 39 34.15 -5.83 -13.83
CA MET A 39 33.27 -4.91 -14.57
C MET A 39 31.78 -5.31 -14.46
N ALA A 40 31.45 -6.60 -14.46
CA ALA A 40 30.10 -7.07 -14.21
C ALA A 40 29.66 -6.80 -12.76
N SER A 41 30.53 -6.97 -11.77
CA SER A 41 30.28 -6.61 -10.37
C SER A 41 29.95 -5.11 -10.25
N PHE A 42 30.74 -4.24 -10.88
CA PHE A 42 30.45 -2.80 -10.93
C PHE A 42 29.14 -2.48 -11.68
N SER A 43 28.84 -3.18 -12.77
CA SER A 43 27.60 -2.97 -13.53
C SER A 43 26.35 -3.35 -12.71
N LEU A 44 26.42 -4.41 -11.90
CA LEU A 44 25.37 -4.78 -10.93
C LEU A 44 25.21 -3.72 -9.84
N GLN A 45 26.29 -3.09 -9.37
CA GLN A 45 26.25 -1.97 -8.41
C GLN A 45 25.47 -0.79 -8.99
N VAL A 46 25.79 -0.38 -10.22
CA VAL A 46 25.13 0.73 -10.93
C VAL A 46 23.65 0.42 -11.18
N LEU A 47 23.33 -0.79 -11.62
CA LEU A 47 21.95 -1.24 -11.85
C LEU A 47 21.13 -1.18 -10.55
N LEU A 48 21.63 -1.76 -9.45
CA LEU A 48 20.97 -1.72 -8.15
C LEU A 48 20.79 -0.29 -7.64
N PHE A 49 21.81 0.57 -7.82
CA PHE A 49 21.76 1.97 -7.40
C PHE A 49 20.57 2.71 -8.03
N PHE A 50 20.48 2.70 -9.36
CA PHE A 50 19.44 3.43 -10.09
C PHE A 50 18.06 2.75 -10.04
N LEU A 51 17.98 1.43 -10.17
CA LEU A 51 16.69 0.75 -10.27
C LEU A 51 15.96 0.58 -8.93
N SER A 52 16.66 0.53 -7.79
CA SER A 52 16.01 0.37 -6.47
C SER A 52 15.08 1.54 -6.14
N GLY A 53 15.46 2.78 -6.49
CA GLY A 53 14.64 3.97 -6.22
C GLY A 53 13.27 3.98 -6.92
N PHE A 54 13.09 3.16 -7.96
CA PHE A 54 11.82 3.00 -8.66
C PHE A 54 10.90 1.93 -8.05
N ARG A 55 11.45 0.97 -7.28
CA ARG A 55 10.71 -0.15 -6.67
C ARG A 55 9.58 0.30 -5.74
N LYS A 56 9.79 1.41 -5.04
CA LYS A 56 8.81 2.07 -4.17
C LYS A 56 7.58 2.57 -4.96
N ARG A 57 7.78 3.14 -6.15
CA ARG A 57 6.73 3.83 -6.92
C ARG A 57 6.02 2.96 -7.96
N TYR A 58 6.68 1.93 -8.49
CA TYR A 58 6.15 1.14 -9.60
C TYR A 58 5.91 -0.33 -9.24
N SER A 59 4.64 -0.75 -9.27
CA SER A 59 4.24 -2.17 -9.23
C SER A 59 4.61 -2.86 -10.54
N SER A 60 5.87 -3.30 -10.67
CA SER A 60 6.37 -4.01 -11.85
C SER A 60 7.05 -5.31 -11.46
N ARG A 61 6.43 -6.43 -11.84
CA ARG A 61 6.99 -7.78 -11.65
C ARG A 61 8.36 -7.93 -12.36
N ALA A 62 8.55 -7.31 -13.52
CA ALA A 62 9.82 -7.31 -14.25
C ALA A 62 10.92 -6.55 -13.50
N LEU A 63 10.63 -5.35 -12.98
CA LEU A 63 11.57 -4.57 -12.16
C LEU A 63 11.99 -5.35 -10.90
N SER A 64 11.02 -5.99 -10.24
CA SER A 64 11.25 -6.80 -9.04
C SER A 64 12.19 -7.99 -9.32
N VAL A 65 11.95 -8.75 -10.41
CA VAL A 65 12.81 -9.89 -10.81
C VAL A 65 14.22 -9.43 -11.19
N VAL A 66 14.37 -8.32 -11.93
CA VAL A 66 15.67 -7.77 -12.30
C VAL A 66 16.46 -7.32 -11.06
N LEU A 67 15.81 -6.63 -10.12
CA LEU A 67 16.43 -6.23 -8.85
C LEU A 67 16.80 -7.43 -7.98
N TRP A 68 15.95 -8.45 -7.91
CA TRP A 68 16.21 -9.68 -7.14
C TRP A 68 17.43 -10.44 -7.68
N LEU A 69 17.48 -10.66 -9.00
CA LEU A 69 18.64 -11.29 -9.66
C LEU A 69 19.92 -10.47 -9.43
N ALA A 70 19.85 -9.14 -9.57
CA ALA A 70 21.01 -8.29 -9.38
C ALA A 70 21.50 -8.27 -7.92
N TYR A 71 20.59 -8.27 -6.94
CA TYR A 71 20.92 -8.31 -5.51
C TYR A 71 21.68 -9.58 -5.14
N LEU A 72 21.15 -10.75 -5.51
CA LEU A 72 21.80 -12.04 -5.25
C LEU A 72 23.13 -12.19 -6.01
N SER A 73 23.21 -11.64 -7.23
CA SER A 73 24.43 -11.70 -8.06
C SER A 73 25.53 -10.78 -7.54
N ALA A 74 25.21 -9.60 -7.00
CA ALA A 74 26.20 -8.59 -6.63
C ALA A 74 27.13 -9.08 -5.51
N ASP A 75 26.57 -9.62 -4.43
CA ASP A 75 27.34 -10.17 -3.30
C ASP A 75 28.11 -11.43 -3.72
N SER A 76 27.42 -12.40 -4.33
CA SER A 76 28.02 -13.70 -4.70
C SER A 76 29.17 -13.55 -5.70
N LEU A 77 29.04 -12.68 -6.70
CA LEU A 77 30.11 -12.36 -7.65
C LEU A 77 31.29 -11.66 -6.95
N ALA A 78 31.05 -10.70 -6.06
CA ALA A 78 32.12 -10.00 -5.35
C ALA A 78 32.95 -10.95 -4.47
N VAL A 79 32.30 -11.88 -3.75
CA VAL A 79 32.97 -12.92 -2.96
C VAL A 79 33.76 -13.89 -3.87
N TYR A 80 33.17 -14.30 -5.00
CA TYR A 80 33.85 -15.19 -5.96
C TYR A 80 35.15 -14.58 -6.49
N ILE A 81 35.12 -13.31 -6.92
CA ILE A 81 36.30 -12.59 -7.41
C ILE A 81 37.35 -12.47 -6.30
N LEU A 82 36.95 -12.14 -5.06
CA LEU A 82 37.86 -12.06 -3.91
C LEU A 82 38.55 -13.41 -3.62
N GLY A 83 37.79 -14.51 -3.72
CA GLY A 83 38.34 -15.87 -3.65
C GLY A 83 39.35 -16.17 -4.76
N ARG A 84 39.02 -15.86 -6.03
CA ARG A 84 39.95 -16.03 -7.17
C ARG A 84 41.22 -15.19 -7.00
N LEU A 85 41.13 -14.00 -6.41
CA LEU A 85 42.26 -13.11 -6.13
C LEU A 85 43.19 -13.65 -5.03
N THR A 86 42.67 -14.29 -3.97
CA THR A 86 43.54 -14.93 -2.96
C THR A 86 44.28 -16.15 -3.49
N LEU A 87 43.69 -16.90 -4.43
CA LEU A 87 44.26 -18.12 -4.99
C LEU A 87 45.38 -17.88 -6.00
N ARG A 88 45.32 -16.81 -6.81
CA ARG A 88 46.43 -16.45 -7.73
C ARG A 88 47.73 -16.18 -6.95
N GLY A 89 48.86 -16.72 -7.43
CA GLY A 89 50.16 -16.65 -6.76
C GLY A 89 50.85 -15.29 -6.93
N GLY A 90 51.63 -14.88 -5.94
CA GLY A 90 52.32 -13.57 -5.91
C GLY A 90 53.57 -13.46 -6.80
N GLY A 91 53.70 -14.28 -7.84
CA GLY A 91 54.87 -14.35 -8.73
C GLY A 91 54.53 -14.33 -10.22
N GLY A 92 53.35 -13.79 -10.57
CA GLY A 92 52.85 -13.74 -11.96
C GLY A 92 51.39 -13.30 -12.07
N GLY A 93 50.91 -12.52 -11.09
CA GLY A 93 49.55 -11.98 -11.09
C GLY A 93 49.56 -10.51 -11.50
N ASN A 94 48.68 -10.15 -12.43
CA ASN A 94 48.35 -8.78 -12.86
C ASN A 94 48.44 -7.76 -11.69
N ARG A 95 49.28 -6.73 -11.87
CA ARG A 95 49.65 -5.74 -10.84
C ARG A 95 48.45 -5.00 -10.24
N PHE A 96 47.36 -4.86 -11.00
CA PHE A 96 46.14 -4.14 -10.59
C PHE A 96 45.22 -4.97 -9.69
N ALA A 97 45.53 -6.26 -9.47
CA ALA A 97 44.86 -7.11 -8.48
C ALA A 97 44.89 -6.50 -7.06
N LEU A 98 45.95 -5.74 -6.71
CA LEU A 98 46.07 -4.96 -5.48
C LEU A 98 44.96 -3.93 -5.30
N PHE A 99 44.43 -3.41 -6.41
CA PHE A 99 43.44 -2.34 -6.42
C PHE A 99 42.01 -2.88 -6.39
N TRP A 100 41.77 -4.02 -7.05
CA TRP A 100 40.43 -4.62 -7.11
C TRP A 100 39.96 -5.18 -5.76
N VAL A 101 40.85 -5.66 -4.89
CA VAL A 101 40.46 -6.17 -3.56
C VAL A 101 39.74 -5.12 -2.70
N PRO A 102 40.27 -3.90 -2.48
CA PRO A 102 39.53 -2.81 -1.85
C PRO A 102 38.17 -2.48 -2.52
N PHE A 103 38.11 -2.48 -3.85
CA PHE A 103 36.86 -2.21 -4.57
C PHE A 103 35.81 -3.28 -4.35
N LEU A 104 36.20 -4.55 -4.20
CA LEU A 104 35.27 -5.64 -3.88
C LEU A 104 34.71 -5.49 -2.46
N LEU A 105 35.48 -4.98 -1.48
CA LEU A 105 34.92 -4.60 -0.18
C LEU A 105 33.96 -3.41 -0.28
N LEU A 106 34.29 -2.39 -1.08
CA LEU A 106 33.39 -1.26 -1.37
C LEU A 106 32.08 -1.74 -2.01
N HIS A 107 32.16 -2.74 -2.90
CA HIS A 107 31.01 -3.38 -3.55
C HIS A 107 30.16 -4.21 -2.57
N LEU A 108 30.78 -5.05 -1.74
CA LEU A 108 30.10 -5.83 -0.69
C LEU A 108 29.39 -4.94 0.33
N GLY A 109 29.87 -3.69 0.50
CA GLY A 109 29.16 -2.67 1.26
C GLY A 109 27.80 -2.25 0.69
N GLY A 110 27.48 -2.61 -0.55
CA GLY A 110 26.17 -2.38 -1.16
C GLY A 110 25.82 -0.91 -1.38
N GLN A 111 24.73 -0.68 -2.10
CA GLN A 111 24.28 0.66 -2.47
C GLN A 111 23.45 1.32 -1.37
N GLU A 112 23.45 2.64 -1.34
CA GLU A 112 22.70 3.39 -0.32
C GLU A 112 21.18 3.27 -0.51
N THR A 113 20.73 3.10 -1.76
CA THR A 113 19.33 2.91 -2.18
C THR A 113 18.79 1.50 -1.91
N MET A 114 19.58 0.51 -1.47
CA MET A 114 19.06 -0.82 -1.08
C MET A 114 19.98 -1.56 -0.09
N THR A 115 19.48 -1.86 1.11
CA THR A 115 20.15 -2.72 2.11
C THR A 115 19.73 -4.18 1.98
N ALA A 116 18.41 -4.38 1.92
CA ALA A 116 17.69 -5.65 1.93
C ALA A 116 16.77 -5.74 0.71
N PHE A 117 16.59 -6.93 0.15
CA PHE A 117 15.53 -7.14 -0.84
C PHE A 117 14.18 -7.39 -0.15
N SER A 118 14.15 -8.14 0.96
CA SER A 118 12.93 -8.33 1.76
C SER A 118 13.19 -8.24 3.27
N MET A 119 12.13 -8.18 4.09
CA MET A 119 12.26 -8.03 5.55
C MET A 119 13.02 -9.22 6.19
N GLU A 120 12.94 -10.39 5.56
CA GLU A 120 13.65 -11.60 5.97
C GLU A 120 15.18 -11.43 5.86
N ASP A 121 15.70 -10.66 4.91
CA ASP A 121 17.14 -10.35 4.83
C ASP A 121 17.62 -9.56 6.05
N ASN A 122 16.80 -8.62 6.55
CA ASN A 122 17.08 -7.85 7.76
C ASN A 122 17.13 -8.77 9.00
N ALA A 123 16.21 -9.73 9.11
CA ALA A 123 16.24 -10.74 10.18
C ALA A 123 17.54 -11.58 10.14
N LEU A 124 18.09 -11.80 8.95
CA LEU A 124 19.29 -12.59 8.71
C LEU A 124 20.62 -11.81 8.86
N TRP A 125 20.61 -10.59 9.40
CA TRP A 125 21.81 -9.75 9.60
C TRP A 125 23.01 -10.47 10.24
N LYS A 126 22.76 -11.46 11.14
CA LYS A 126 23.82 -12.30 11.76
C LYS A 126 24.66 -13.04 10.71
N ARG A 127 24.07 -13.45 9.57
CA ARG A 127 24.77 -14.07 8.43
C ARG A 127 25.67 -13.06 7.71
N HIS A 128 25.18 -11.83 7.49
CA HIS A 128 25.98 -10.77 6.88
C HIS A 128 27.11 -10.28 7.80
N LEU A 129 26.95 -10.34 9.13
CA LEU A 129 28.07 -10.13 10.06
C LEU A 129 29.18 -11.19 9.90
N LEU A 130 28.81 -12.47 9.77
CA LEU A 130 29.78 -13.54 9.51
C LEU A 130 30.47 -13.39 8.14
N SER A 131 29.74 -12.88 7.14
CA SER A 131 30.27 -12.49 5.83
C SER A 131 31.37 -11.42 5.96
N LEU A 132 31.12 -10.32 6.68
CA LEU A 132 32.13 -9.29 6.98
C LEU A 132 33.33 -9.85 7.74
N ALA A 133 33.07 -10.65 8.79
CA ALA A 133 34.10 -11.23 9.65
C ALA A 133 35.02 -12.25 8.94
N THR A 134 34.61 -12.75 7.76
CA THR A 134 35.44 -13.63 6.92
C THR A 134 36.06 -12.89 5.73
N GLN A 135 35.32 -11.98 5.09
CA GLN A 135 35.77 -11.28 3.88
C GLN A 135 36.77 -10.16 4.15
N VAL A 136 36.67 -9.42 5.26
CA VAL A 136 37.66 -8.39 5.60
C VAL A 136 39.03 -9.01 5.89
N PRO A 137 39.17 -10.07 6.72
CA PRO A 137 40.43 -10.81 6.85
C PRO A 137 40.91 -11.45 5.54
N MET A 138 40.01 -11.97 4.70
CA MET A 138 40.38 -12.51 3.38
C MET A 138 40.98 -11.44 2.46
N ALA A 139 40.42 -10.22 2.48
CA ALA A 139 40.95 -9.07 1.73
C ALA A 139 42.28 -8.57 2.29
N ILE A 140 42.44 -8.51 3.62
CA ILE A 140 43.72 -8.19 4.28
C ILE A 140 44.80 -9.21 3.88
N TYR A 141 44.46 -10.50 3.87
CA TYR A 141 45.36 -11.55 3.41
C TYR A 141 45.71 -11.44 1.92
N ALA A 142 44.73 -11.16 1.05
CA ALA A 142 44.95 -10.97 -0.38
C ALA A 142 45.94 -9.82 -0.65
N VAL A 143 45.69 -8.66 -0.06
CA VAL A 143 46.56 -7.47 -0.16
C VAL A 143 47.93 -7.77 0.46
N GLY A 144 47.98 -8.35 1.67
CA GLY A 144 49.23 -8.66 2.36
C GLY A 144 50.13 -9.65 1.58
N LYS A 145 49.53 -10.65 0.93
CA LYS A 145 50.21 -11.60 0.04
C LYS A 145 50.75 -10.92 -1.22
N GLN A 146 50.00 -9.97 -1.79
CA GLN A 146 50.42 -9.22 -2.98
C GLN A 146 51.53 -8.20 -2.65
N LEU A 147 51.50 -7.58 -1.47
CA LEU A 147 52.55 -6.68 -0.96
C LEU A 147 53.88 -7.38 -0.64
N GLN A 148 53.95 -8.71 -0.72
CA GLN A 148 55.15 -9.53 -0.51
C GLN A 148 55.82 -9.98 -1.82
N GLY A 149 55.28 -9.61 -3.00
CA GLY A 149 55.94 -9.87 -4.28
C GLY A 149 57.09 -8.89 -4.56
N ASP A 150 58.07 -9.31 -5.36
CA ASP A 150 59.24 -8.47 -5.70
C ASP A 150 58.90 -7.29 -6.63
N ASP A 151 57.78 -7.36 -7.37
CA ASP A 151 57.34 -6.38 -8.38
C ASP A 151 56.29 -5.37 -7.82
N VAL A 152 56.39 -5.03 -6.53
CA VAL A 152 55.40 -4.16 -5.85
C VAL A 152 55.72 -2.68 -6.06
N ASP A 153 54.93 -2.06 -6.94
CA ASP A 153 54.96 -0.63 -7.20
C ASP A 153 54.43 0.16 -5.99
N ARG A 154 55.35 0.55 -5.08
CA ARG A 154 55.07 1.20 -3.78
C ARG A 154 54.13 2.42 -3.87
N ARG A 155 54.02 3.04 -5.04
CA ARG A 155 53.15 4.21 -5.29
C ARG A 155 51.66 3.85 -5.29
N LEU A 156 51.30 2.62 -5.70
CA LEU A 156 49.91 2.14 -5.74
C LEU A 156 49.35 1.75 -4.36
N VAL A 157 50.23 1.61 -3.35
CA VAL A 157 49.85 1.24 -1.98
C VAL A 157 49.00 2.33 -1.31
N ALA A 158 49.29 3.61 -1.52
CA ALA A 158 48.52 4.70 -0.92
C ALA A 158 47.07 4.80 -1.48
N PRO A 159 46.83 4.79 -2.81
CA PRO A 159 45.48 4.63 -3.37
C PRO A 159 44.73 3.42 -2.82
N MET A 160 45.39 2.26 -2.77
CA MET A 160 44.82 1.01 -2.27
C MET A 160 44.35 1.13 -0.81
N VAL A 161 45.17 1.71 0.07
CA VAL A 161 44.82 1.93 1.49
C VAL A 161 43.64 2.90 1.64
N LEU A 162 43.60 4.01 0.87
CA LEU A 162 42.48 4.97 0.95
C LEU A 162 41.14 4.31 0.59
N VAL A 163 41.09 3.49 -0.47
CA VAL A 163 39.88 2.75 -0.86
C VAL A 163 39.53 1.67 0.17
N PHE A 164 40.52 0.98 0.75
CA PHE A 164 40.29 -0.03 1.78
C PHE A 164 39.66 0.57 3.05
N VAL A 165 40.16 1.75 3.44
CA VAL A 165 39.68 2.55 4.59
C VAL A 165 38.31 3.16 4.32
N SER A 166 37.92 3.46 3.08
CA SER A 166 36.55 3.89 2.75
C SER A 166 35.57 2.72 2.60
N GLY A 167 36.01 1.58 2.07
CA GLY A 167 35.18 0.41 1.82
C GLY A 167 34.76 -0.33 3.08
N THR A 168 35.67 -0.51 4.03
CA THR A 168 35.40 -1.29 5.27
C THR A 168 34.28 -0.66 6.13
N PRO A 169 34.25 0.67 6.39
CA PRO A 169 33.11 1.31 7.06
C PRO A 169 31.80 1.21 6.27
N LYS A 170 31.82 1.37 4.94
CA LYS A 170 30.61 1.25 4.10
C LYS A 170 29.99 -0.15 4.20
N TYR A 171 30.81 -1.19 4.38
CA TYR A 171 30.34 -2.57 4.60
C TYR A 171 29.85 -2.83 6.03
N ALA A 172 30.54 -2.31 7.04
CA ALA A 172 30.04 -2.34 8.41
C ALA A 172 28.68 -1.61 8.56
N GLU A 173 28.50 -0.48 7.86
CA GLU A 173 27.26 0.31 7.85
C GLU A 173 26.07 -0.46 7.27
N ARG A 174 26.25 -1.22 6.17
CA ARG A 174 25.19 -2.10 5.64
C ARG A 174 24.70 -3.10 6.69
N ILE A 175 25.62 -3.73 7.42
CA ILE A 175 25.28 -4.74 8.43
C ILE A 175 24.65 -4.11 9.68
N TRP A 176 25.08 -2.91 10.06
CA TRP A 176 24.43 -2.13 11.10
C TRP A 176 23.00 -1.73 10.70
N ALA A 177 22.78 -1.29 9.46
CA ALA A 177 21.44 -0.97 8.94
C ALA A 177 20.52 -2.20 8.94
N LEU A 178 20.98 -3.34 8.39
CA LEU A 178 20.25 -4.62 8.44
C LEU A 178 19.89 -5.01 9.88
N ARG A 179 20.83 -4.87 10.83
CA ARG A 179 20.60 -5.14 12.25
C ARG A 179 19.57 -4.21 12.88
N ARG A 180 19.55 -2.93 12.50
CA ARG A 180 18.56 -1.95 12.99
C ARG A 180 17.16 -2.29 12.50
N ALA A 181 16.97 -2.40 11.19
CA ALA A 181 15.70 -2.81 10.59
C ALA A 181 15.21 -4.17 11.15
N GLY A 182 16.10 -5.16 11.22
CA GLY A 182 15.80 -6.50 11.72
C GLY A 182 15.50 -6.59 13.22
N SER A 183 15.81 -5.54 14.00
CA SER A 183 15.47 -5.45 15.43
C SER A 183 14.05 -4.98 15.72
N VAL A 184 13.31 -4.52 14.70
CA VAL A 184 11.89 -4.14 14.79
C VAL A 184 10.97 -5.16 14.11
N ALA A 185 11.53 -6.06 13.28
CA ALA A 185 10.78 -7.13 12.65
C ALA A 185 10.30 -8.19 13.69
N PRO A 186 9.01 -8.57 13.71
CA PRO A 186 8.51 -9.61 14.62
C PRO A 186 9.21 -10.96 14.47
N GLY A 187 9.31 -11.71 15.57
CA GLY A 187 9.82 -13.09 15.58
C GLY A 187 11.35 -13.26 15.48
N THR A 188 12.13 -12.21 15.20
CA THR A 188 13.60 -12.32 15.05
C THR A 188 14.36 -12.50 16.38
N GLY A 189 13.67 -12.30 17.51
CA GLY A 189 14.21 -12.21 18.88
C GLY A 189 14.57 -13.53 19.57
N ALA A 190 15.12 -14.52 18.85
CA ALA A 190 15.75 -15.67 19.50
C ALA A 190 17.14 -15.29 20.07
N SER A 191 17.38 -15.67 21.33
CA SER A 191 18.50 -15.30 22.21
C SER A 191 18.57 -13.83 22.67
N ASN A 192 18.37 -13.63 23.98
CA ASN A 192 18.84 -12.53 24.83
C ASN A 192 18.11 -11.18 24.80
N SER A 193 17.03 -11.02 24.03
CA SER A 193 16.03 -9.99 24.30
C SER A 193 14.65 -10.51 23.92
N SER A 194 13.86 -10.91 24.93
CA SER A 194 12.48 -11.35 24.77
C SER A 194 11.65 -10.30 24.03
N SER A 195 10.63 -10.74 23.29
CA SER A 195 9.66 -9.85 22.61
C SER A 195 9.07 -8.81 23.58
N SER A 196 8.86 -9.18 24.85
CA SER A 196 8.47 -8.30 25.94
C SER A 196 9.35 -7.05 26.08
N ASN A 197 10.66 -7.13 25.82
CA ASN A 197 11.57 -5.99 25.94
C ASN A 197 11.46 -5.03 24.75
N LEU A 198 11.13 -5.56 23.57
CA LEU A 198 10.84 -4.73 22.39
C LEU A 198 9.47 -4.05 22.52
N VAL A 199 8.46 -4.80 22.97
CA VAL A 199 7.10 -4.30 23.23
C VAL A 199 7.09 -3.28 24.37
N ALA A 200 7.82 -3.52 25.48
CA ALA A 200 7.97 -2.54 26.56
C ALA A 200 8.69 -1.26 26.09
N ARG A 201 9.68 -1.38 25.20
CA ARG A 201 10.32 -0.22 24.58
C ARG A 201 9.34 0.55 23.68
N ALA A 202 8.58 -0.15 22.85
CA ALA A 202 7.54 0.46 22.02
C ALA A 202 6.46 1.16 22.87
N SER A 203 6.06 0.55 23.99
CA SER A 203 5.16 1.16 24.98
C SER A 203 5.74 2.45 25.58
N SER A 204 7.00 2.41 26.01
CA SER A 204 7.66 3.56 26.65
C SER A 204 7.97 4.69 25.67
N ASP A 205 8.30 4.38 24.42
CA ASP A 205 8.37 5.36 23.35
C ASP A 205 6.97 5.94 23.05
N ALA A 206 5.95 5.10 22.92
CA ALA A 206 4.61 5.55 22.54
C ALA A 206 3.97 6.45 23.61
N PHE A 207 4.16 6.13 24.89
CA PHE A 207 3.72 6.91 26.05
C PHE A 207 4.09 8.39 25.94
N TRP A 208 5.35 8.72 25.60
CA TRP A 208 5.80 10.11 25.50
C TRP A 208 5.46 10.76 24.14
N ASN A 209 5.50 10.00 23.04
CA ASN A 209 5.36 10.58 21.71
C ASN A 209 3.89 10.79 21.27
N THR A 210 2.92 10.09 21.88
CA THR A 210 1.50 10.15 21.45
C THR A 210 0.92 11.55 21.61
N GLN A 211 1.04 12.16 22.80
CA GLN A 211 0.50 13.49 23.08
C GLN A 211 1.10 14.56 22.14
N ALA A 212 2.42 14.50 21.89
CA ALA A 212 3.10 15.42 20.98
C ALA A 212 2.62 15.28 19.53
N TYR A 213 2.49 14.05 19.03
CA TYR A 213 2.00 13.77 17.68
C TYR A 213 0.57 14.29 17.45
N TYR A 214 -0.37 13.97 18.36
CA TYR A 214 -1.76 14.43 18.22
C TYR A 214 -1.91 15.94 18.42
N SER A 215 -1.14 16.55 19.33
CA SER A 215 -1.11 18.01 19.51
C SER A 215 -0.67 18.74 18.24
N GLN A 216 0.44 18.30 17.63
CA GLN A 216 0.93 18.88 16.37
C GLN A 216 -0.06 18.67 15.21
N LEU A 217 -0.69 17.49 15.13
CA LEU A 217 -1.70 17.21 14.10
C LEU A 217 -2.99 18.05 14.28
N CYS A 218 -3.40 18.33 15.53
CA CYS A 218 -4.46 19.29 15.83
C CYS A 218 -4.11 20.72 15.39
N ILE A 219 -2.87 21.16 15.62
CA ILE A 219 -2.41 22.52 15.23
C ILE A 219 -2.49 22.68 13.71
N VAL A 220 -1.95 21.73 12.93
CA VAL A 220 -1.94 21.81 11.45
C VAL A 220 -3.36 21.95 10.88
N VAL A 221 -4.36 21.29 11.45
CA VAL A 221 -5.76 21.41 10.98
C VAL A 221 -6.44 22.68 11.52
N SER A 222 -6.19 23.05 12.78
CA SER A 222 -6.79 24.25 13.39
C SER A 222 -6.31 25.54 12.71
N GLU A 223 -5.06 25.58 12.25
CA GLU A 223 -4.48 26.69 11.49
C GLU A 223 -4.75 26.62 9.97
N LYS A 224 -5.56 25.65 9.50
CA LYS A 224 -5.88 25.41 8.08
C LYS A 224 -4.64 25.20 7.18
N GLN A 225 -3.63 24.50 7.71
CA GLN A 225 -2.37 24.21 7.01
C GLN A 225 -2.33 22.80 6.40
N GLU A 226 -3.48 22.16 6.13
CA GLU A 226 -3.59 20.76 5.64
C GLU A 226 -3.07 20.54 4.20
N ARG A 227 -2.59 21.59 3.55
CA ARG A 227 -1.90 21.55 2.25
C ARG A 227 -0.39 21.78 2.35
N ASN A 228 0.13 22.24 3.49
CA ASN A 228 1.56 22.51 3.72
C ASN A 228 2.32 21.18 3.88
N SER A 229 3.00 20.73 2.83
CA SER A 229 3.63 19.40 2.86
C SER A 229 4.86 19.32 3.79
N GLU A 230 5.50 20.47 4.08
CA GLU A 230 6.65 20.54 4.98
C GLU A 230 6.22 20.29 6.44
N LEU A 231 5.09 20.86 6.88
CA LEU A 231 4.52 20.56 8.20
C LEU A 231 3.98 19.14 8.30
N ILE A 232 3.30 18.62 7.27
CA ILE A 232 2.82 17.23 7.27
C ILE A 232 4.00 16.25 7.39
N LEU A 233 5.13 16.54 6.73
CA LEU A 233 6.36 15.76 6.87
C LEU A 233 6.98 15.88 8.27
N HIS A 234 6.97 17.06 8.88
CA HIS A 234 7.44 17.25 10.26
C HIS A 234 6.62 16.40 11.25
N VAL A 235 5.29 16.44 11.15
CA VAL A 235 4.37 15.61 11.94
C VAL A 235 4.59 14.11 11.70
N ALA A 236 4.88 13.71 10.46
CA ALA A 236 5.23 12.33 10.13
C ALA A 236 6.56 11.88 10.76
N ALA A 237 7.55 12.78 10.82
CA ALA A 237 8.87 12.48 11.39
C ALA A 237 8.81 12.32 12.92
N GLU A 238 8.06 13.16 13.62
CA GLU A 238 7.77 12.99 15.06
C GLU A 238 6.93 11.72 15.30
N GLY A 239 5.89 11.51 14.48
CA GLY A 239 5.03 10.33 14.50
C GLY A 239 5.70 9.02 14.04
N PHE A 240 6.95 9.06 13.60
CA PHE A 240 7.60 7.92 12.92
C PHE A 240 7.71 6.67 13.79
N LYS A 241 8.13 6.81 15.06
CA LYS A 241 8.25 5.65 15.98
C LYS A 241 6.90 4.95 16.16
N LEU A 242 5.85 5.74 16.41
CA LEU A 242 4.50 5.28 16.66
C LEU A 242 3.93 4.54 15.43
N SER A 243 4.06 5.15 14.24
CA SER A 243 3.59 4.55 12.98
C SER A 243 4.40 3.31 12.58
N LEU A 244 5.72 3.31 12.81
CA LEU A 244 6.57 2.13 12.63
C LEU A 244 6.14 0.98 13.56
N TYR A 245 6.00 1.24 14.87
CA TYR A 245 5.59 0.20 15.81
C TYR A 245 4.20 -0.35 15.49
N PHE A 246 3.26 0.47 15.02
CA PHE A 246 1.95 -0.01 14.61
C PHE A 246 1.97 -0.77 13.28
N LEU A 247 2.78 -0.35 12.29
CA LEU A 247 2.93 -1.14 11.05
C LEU A 247 3.57 -2.51 11.33
N MET A 248 4.46 -2.58 12.33
CA MET A 248 5.17 -3.79 12.75
C MET A 248 4.39 -4.65 13.77
N ASP A 249 3.16 -4.29 14.15
CA ASP A 249 2.37 -4.93 15.20
C ASP A 249 3.10 -5.03 16.57
N MET A 250 4.03 -4.09 16.81
CA MET A 250 4.85 -3.99 18.03
C MET A 250 4.23 -3.04 19.08
N THR A 251 3.20 -2.27 18.72
CA THR A 251 2.42 -1.46 19.64
C THR A 251 1.64 -2.37 20.59
N PRO A 252 1.89 -2.34 21.92
CA PRO A 252 1.06 -3.08 22.87
C PRO A 252 -0.34 -2.47 22.99
N SER A 253 -1.22 -3.15 23.72
CA SER A 253 -2.40 -2.55 24.35
C SER A 253 -1.95 -1.47 25.35
N ILE A 254 -1.65 -0.27 24.85
CA ILE A 254 -1.20 0.86 25.66
C ILE A 254 -2.39 1.41 26.42
N CYS A 255 -2.33 1.32 27.75
CA CYS A 255 -3.18 2.13 28.62
C CYS A 255 -2.75 3.60 28.52
N LEU A 256 -3.25 4.30 27.49
CA LEU A 256 -3.16 5.76 27.40
C LEU A 256 -3.83 6.40 28.61
N PHE A 257 -3.40 7.60 29.00
CA PHE A 257 -4.15 8.36 29.99
C PHE A 257 -5.48 8.82 29.39
N PRO A 258 -6.53 9.06 30.22
CA PRO A 258 -7.76 9.70 29.75
C PRO A 258 -7.50 11.00 28.98
N ALA A 259 -6.49 11.78 29.36
CA ALA A 259 -6.08 13.00 28.68
C ALA A 259 -5.56 12.76 27.24
N ASP A 260 -4.82 11.69 26.97
CA ASP A 260 -4.38 11.35 25.61
C ASP A 260 -5.56 10.89 24.76
N ILE A 261 -6.45 10.09 25.35
CA ILE A 261 -7.69 9.61 24.73
C ILE A 261 -8.61 10.78 24.37
N ASP A 262 -8.74 11.78 25.24
CA ASP A 262 -9.51 12.99 24.97
C ASP A 262 -8.83 13.90 23.95
N GLY A 263 -7.50 13.96 23.92
CA GLY A 263 -6.72 14.58 22.84
C GLY A 263 -6.97 13.93 21.47
N ILE A 264 -7.05 12.59 21.41
CA ILE A 264 -7.42 11.85 20.20
C ILE A 264 -8.87 12.17 19.78
N LYS A 265 -9.83 12.20 20.70
CA LYS A 265 -11.23 12.59 20.40
C LYS A 265 -11.31 14.03 19.88
N GLN A 266 -10.58 14.96 20.49
CA GLN A 266 -10.49 16.35 20.05
C GLN A 266 -9.94 16.43 18.62
N ALA A 267 -8.88 15.68 18.33
CA ALA A 267 -8.31 15.57 16.98
C ALA A 267 -9.34 15.07 15.96
N VAL A 268 -10.00 13.93 16.23
CA VAL A 268 -11.05 13.35 15.36
C VAL A 268 -12.20 14.33 15.11
N ASN A 269 -12.63 15.08 16.13
CA ASN A 269 -13.68 16.10 15.97
C ASN A 269 -13.22 17.28 15.08
N VAL A 270 -11.99 17.77 15.26
CA VAL A 270 -11.40 18.83 14.42
C VAL A 270 -11.19 18.36 12.97
N PHE A 271 -10.80 17.09 12.77
CA PHE A 271 -10.66 16.48 11.46
C PHE A 271 -12.00 16.40 10.71
N LYS A 272 -13.10 16.13 11.42
CA LYS A 272 -14.45 16.08 10.84
C LYS A 272 -14.94 17.43 10.30
N SER A 273 -14.42 18.54 10.83
CA SER A 273 -14.74 19.91 10.39
C SER A 273 -13.81 20.50 9.31
N SER A 274 -12.84 19.73 8.79
CA SER A 274 -11.92 20.20 7.76
C SER A 274 -12.28 19.66 6.37
N GLU A 275 -12.37 20.55 5.39
CA GLU A 275 -12.53 20.20 3.97
C GLU A 275 -11.29 19.50 3.40
N ASN A 276 -10.09 19.90 3.85
CA ASN A 276 -8.82 19.45 3.31
C ASN A 276 -8.29 18.18 3.99
N ILE A 277 -9.00 17.65 5.00
CA ILE A 277 -8.62 16.45 5.74
C ILE A 277 -8.31 15.26 4.84
N VAL A 278 -9.01 15.10 3.71
CA VAL A 278 -8.76 14.02 2.74
C VAL A 278 -7.37 14.15 2.11
N HIS A 279 -6.93 15.37 1.78
CA HIS A 279 -5.58 15.58 1.25
C HIS A 279 -4.53 15.24 2.30
N MET A 280 -4.63 15.85 3.49
CA MET A 280 -3.65 15.64 4.56
C MET A 280 -3.59 14.17 5.02
N ALA A 281 -4.74 13.51 5.20
CA ALA A 281 -4.79 12.14 5.71
C ALA A 281 -4.02 11.17 4.81
N TYR A 282 -4.26 11.24 3.49
CA TYR A 282 -3.56 10.40 2.53
C TYR A 282 -2.11 10.84 2.32
N LYS A 283 -1.77 12.13 2.42
CA LYS A 283 -0.38 12.61 2.32
C LYS A 283 0.47 12.19 3.52
N LEU A 284 -0.07 12.29 4.74
CA LEU A 284 0.58 11.85 5.97
C LEU A 284 0.72 10.31 6.01
N ALA A 285 -0.29 9.57 5.54
CA ALA A 285 -0.17 8.13 5.33
C ALA A 285 0.95 7.78 4.33
N GLU A 286 0.98 8.43 3.16
CA GLU A 286 2.03 8.27 2.15
C GLU A 286 3.43 8.54 2.71
N ILE A 287 3.61 9.61 3.48
CA ILE A 287 4.89 9.99 4.08
C ILE A 287 5.29 9.06 5.23
N ASN A 288 4.37 8.63 6.11
CA ASN A 288 4.68 7.64 7.14
C ASN A 288 5.19 6.33 6.50
N LEU A 289 4.52 5.83 5.45
CA LEU A 289 4.99 4.67 4.70
C LEU A 289 6.34 4.93 4.00
N SER A 290 6.58 6.15 3.51
CA SER A 290 7.87 6.57 2.93
C SER A 290 9.02 6.43 3.94
N LEU A 291 8.85 7.01 5.13
CA LEU A 291 9.83 6.99 6.22
C LEU A 291 10.10 5.55 6.72
N ILE A 292 9.06 4.70 6.76
CA ILE A 292 9.16 3.30 7.16
C ILE A 292 9.85 2.45 6.07
N TYR A 293 9.54 2.65 4.78
CA TYR A 293 10.26 2.00 3.69
C TYR A 293 11.76 2.32 3.76
N ASP A 294 12.12 3.59 3.95
CA ASP A 294 13.52 4.01 4.05
C ASP A 294 14.23 3.37 5.25
N TYR A 295 13.55 3.22 6.39
CA TYR A 295 14.11 2.57 7.58
C TYR A 295 14.28 1.05 7.41
N LEU A 296 13.40 0.39 6.66
CA LEU A 296 13.43 -1.06 6.47
C LEU A 296 14.34 -1.51 5.32
N TYR A 297 14.46 -0.71 4.24
CA TYR A 297 15.02 -1.17 2.97
C TYR A 297 16.16 -0.32 2.40
N THR A 298 16.51 0.82 3.01
CA THR A 298 17.61 1.68 2.54
C THR A 298 18.63 1.98 3.65
N LYS A 299 19.83 2.44 3.26
CA LYS A 299 20.76 3.02 4.24
C LYS A 299 20.33 4.43 4.65
N PHE A 300 19.58 5.14 3.82
CA PHE A 300 19.18 6.52 4.10
C PHE A 300 18.33 6.63 5.37
N GLY A 301 17.25 5.85 5.50
CA GLY A 301 16.37 5.96 6.69
C GLY A 301 17.04 5.50 7.98
N THR A 302 17.73 4.37 7.95
CA THR A 302 18.48 3.88 9.13
C THR A 302 19.60 4.84 9.57
N ARG A 303 20.26 5.51 8.62
CA ARG A 303 21.27 6.55 8.89
C ARG A 303 20.64 7.81 9.49
N HIS A 304 19.61 8.39 8.86
CA HIS A 304 18.97 9.62 9.36
C HIS A 304 18.26 9.46 10.71
N PHE A 305 17.64 8.31 10.99
CA PHE A 305 16.94 8.10 12.28
C PHE A 305 17.88 7.87 13.49
N HIS A 306 19.15 7.50 13.25
CA HIS A 306 20.07 7.08 14.33
C HIS A 306 21.41 7.84 14.37
N MET A 307 21.69 8.72 13.40
CA MET A 307 22.91 9.55 13.37
C MET A 307 22.53 11.03 13.30
N VAL A 308 23.26 11.86 14.04
CA VAL A 308 23.11 13.33 13.97
C VAL A 308 23.44 13.81 12.54
N PRO A 309 22.68 14.73 11.93
CA PRO A 309 22.88 15.18 10.55
C PRO A 309 24.32 15.61 10.20
N PHE A 310 25.02 16.24 11.13
CA PHE A 310 26.44 16.58 10.98
C PHE A 310 27.33 15.35 10.72
N CYS A 311 27.11 14.24 11.46
CA CYS A 311 27.86 12.99 11.28
C CYS A 311 27.54 12.33 9.92
N ILE A 312 26.30 12.48 9.43
CA ILE A 312 25.86 11.97 8.12
C ILE A 312 26.61 12.71 7.00
N ALA A 313 26.63 14.04 7.05
CA ALA A 313 27.35 14.88 6.10
C ALA A 313 28.86 14.63 6.16
N PHE A 314 29.45 14.59 7.37
CA PHE A 314 30.87 14.33 7.57
C PHE A 314 31.30 12.98 6.99
N ARG A 315 30.55 11.89 7.24
CA ARG A 315 30.82 10.56 6.66
C ARG A 315 30.82 10.60 5.13
N GLN A 316 29.85 11.29 4.54
CA GLN A 316 29.68 11.38 3.09
C GLN A 316 30.78 12.19 2.42
N ILE A 317 31.17 13.33 3.02
CA ILE A 317 32.29 14.17 2.56
C ILE A 317 33.61 13.40 2.71
N LEU A 318 33.84 12.73 3.84
CA LEU A 318 35.04 11.93 4.07
C LEU A 318 35.19 10.81 3.04
N ALA A 319 34.11 10.09 2.72
CA ALA A 319 34.12 9.06 1.68
C ALA A 319 34.50 9.63 0.30
N LEU A 320 33.89 10.75 -0.11
CA LEU A 320 34.22 11.42 -1.36
C LEU A 320 35.68 11.91 -1.40
N VAL A 321 36.19 12.49 -0.31
CA VAL A 321 37.59 12.95 -0.22
C VAL A 321 38.58 11.78 -0.29
N LEU A 322 38.30 10.65 0.38
CA LEU A 322 39.16 9.46 0.32
C LEU A 322 39.22 8.85 -1.09
N ILE A 323 38.09 8.71 -1.78
CA ILE A 323 38.03 8.14 -3.14
C ILE A 323 38.63 9.12 -4.17
N SER A 324 38.38 10.42 -4.03
CA SER A 324 38.99 11.44 -4.91
C SER A 324 40.50 11.54 -4.71
N GLY A 325 40.97 11.42 -3.45
CA GLY A 325 42.39 11.32 -3.12
C GLY A 325 43.02 10.05 -3.71
N ALA A 326 42.32 8.91 -3.66
CA ALA A 326 42.77 7.68 -4.30
C ALA A 326 42.88 7.83 -5.82
N LEU A 327 41.95 8.52 -6.49
CA LEU A 327 42.04 8.83 -7.92
C LEU A 327 43.25 9.72 -8.26
N GLY A 328 43.48 10.78 -7.49
CA GLY A 328 44.63 11.67 -7.69
C GLY A 328 45.98 10.96 -7.47
N LEU A 329 46.08 10.14 -6.42
CA LEU A 329 47.27 9.35 -6.14
C LEU A 329 47.47 8.22 -7.16
N PHE A 330 46.40 7.60 -7.67
CA PHE A 330 46.49 6.60 -8.74
C PHE A 330 46.97 7.25 -10.04
N ALA A 331 46.40 8.39 -10.43
CA ALA A 331 46.82 9.11 -11.64
C ALA A 331 48.29 9.57 -11.59
N THR A 332 48.77 10.06 -10.44
CA THR A 332 50.18 10.43 -10.26
C THR A 332 51.12 9.22 -10.17
N ALA A 333 50.67 8.08 -9.65
CA ALA A 333 51.42 6.83 -9.68
C ALA A 333 51.65 6.34 -11.14
N ILE A 334 50.59 6.32 -11.95
CA ILE A 334 50.66 5.94 -13.38
C ILE A 334 51.50 6.94 -14.17
N ALA A 335 51.23 8.25 -14.04
CA ALA A 335 51.92 9.29 -14.82
C ALA A 335 53.43 9.40 -14.51
N GLY A 336 53.87 9.01 -13.31
CA GLY A 336 55.28 8.95 -12.94
C GLY A 336 55.98 7.62 -13.27
N GLY A 337 55.28 6.64 -13.87
CA GLY A 337 55.79 5.29 -14.08
C GLY A 337 57.00 5.22 -15.04
N PRO A 338 57.84 4.17 -15.00
CA PRO A 338 59.10 4.12 -15.75
C PRO A 338 59.00 4.12 -17.28
N ASN A 339 57.80 3.91 -17.86
CA ASN A 339 57.62 3.84 -19.31
C ASN A 339 56.19 4.23 -19.74
N PRO A 340 55.88 5.52 -19.97
CA PRO A 340 54.50 6.00 -20.19
C PRO A 340 53.88 5.55 -21.52
N ASN A 341 54.66 5.02 -22.46
CA ASN A 341 54.22 4.67 -23.81
C ASN A 341 54.09 3.14 -24.05
N GLY A 342 54.41 2.30 -23.05
CA GLY A 342 54.34 0.83 -23.16
C GLY A 342 52.99 0.28 -22.69
N LEU A 343 51.92 0.50 -23.44
CA LEU A 343 50.53 0.31 -22.99
C LEU A 343 49.86 -1.03 -23.39
N ASP A 344 50.51 -1.84 -24.23
CA ASP A 344 49.82 -2.82 -25.08
C ASP A 344 49.17 -4.03 -24.37
N ASP A 345 49.57 -4.38 -23.14
CA ASP A 345 49.02 -5.54 -22.41
C ASP A 345 48.26 -5.17 -21.12
N ASP A 346 48.75 -4.18 -20.37
CA ASP A 346 48.17 -3.69 -19.10
C ASP A 346 47.17 -2.53 -19.27
N GLY A 347 47.07 -1.93 -20.46
CA GLY A 347 46.21 -0.75 -20.68
C GLY A 347 44.73 -0.97 -20.34
N ALA A 348 44.22 -2.18 -20.56
CA ALA A 348 42.86 -2.57 -20.18
C ALA A 348 42.62 -2.49 -18.67
N ASP A 349 43.60 -2.90 -17.86
CA ASP A 349 43.50 -2.92 -16.40
C ASP A 349 43.62 -1.52 -15.79
N VAL A 350 44.45 -0.65 -16.40
CA VAL A 350 44.49 0.78 -16.08
C VAL A 350 43.13 1.43 -16.34
N ILE A 351 42.51 1.17 -17.50
CA ILE A 351 41.17 1.66 -17.85
C ILE A 351 40.12 1.19 -16.84
N ILE A 352 40.14 -0.09 -16.45
CA ILE A 352 39.21 -0.63 -15.45
C ILE A 352 39.38 0.06 -14.09
N CYS A 353 40.61 0.28 -13.63
CA CYS A 353 40.88 1.00 -12.38
C CYS A 353 40.36 2.44 -12.42
N TYR A 354 40.49 3.14 -13.55
CA TYR A 354 39.88 4.47 -13.74
C TYR A 354 38.35 4.43 -13.76
N VAL A 355 37.73 3.47 -14.45
CA VAL A 355 36.27 3.31 -14.48
C VAL A 355 35.70 3.01 -13.09
N LEU A 356 36.37 2.16 -12.30
CA LEU A 356 36.00 1.89 -10.91
C LEU A 356 36.11 3.15 -10.03
N LEU A 357 37.21 3.90 -10.11
CA LEU A 357 37.42 5.13 -9.33
C LEU A 357 36.41 6.22 -9.69
N VAL A 358 36.34 6.60 -10.96
CA VAL A 358 35.44 7.65 -11.45
C VAL A 358 33.98 7.23 -11.25
N GLY A 359 33.67 5.95 -11.48
CA GLY A 359 32.37 5.35 -11.21
C GLY A 359 31.96 5.39 -9.74
N ALA A 360 32.90 5.15 -8.81
CA ALA A 360 32.63 5.26 -7.37
C ALA A 360 32.42 6.72 -6.91
N ILE A 361 33.17 7.68 -7.46
CA ILE A 361 32.92 9.11 -7.21
C ILE A 361 31.52 9.49 -7.72
N ILE A 362 31.18 9.11 -8.96
CA ILE A 362 29.86 9.34 -9.54
C ILE A 362 28.76 8.70 -8.68
N LEU A 363 28.93 7.46 -8.21
CA LEU A 363 27.93 6.80 -7.35
C LEU A 363 27.77 7.48 -5.98
N GLU A 364 28.83 7.93 -5.32
CA GLU A 364 28.72 8.67 -4.05
C GLU A 364 28.15 10.09 -4.24
N THR A 365 28.43 10.77 -5.36
CA THR A 365 27.81 12.06 -5.73
C THR A 365 26.34 11.89 -6.08
N CYS A 366 25.99 10.92 -6.92
CA CYS A 366 24.61 10.59 -7.23
C CYS A 366 23.85 10.10 -5.99
N SER A 367 24.51 9.43 -5.04
CA SER A 367 23.90 9.01 -3.77
C SER A 367 23.42 10.21 -2.94
N ILE A 368 24.18 11.30 -2.88
CA ILE A 368 23.74 12.55 -2.23
C ILE A 368 22.46 13.07 -2.90
N PHE A 369 22.46 13.17 -4.23
CA PHE A 369 21.32 13.63 -5.01
C PHE A 369 20.08 12.73 -4.85
N MET A 370 20.26 11.41 -4.92
CA MET A 370 19.20 10.42 -4.71
C MET A 370 18.71 10.39 -3.26
N SER A 371 19.53 10.76 -2.27
CA SER A 371 19.08 10.91 -0.88
C SER A 371 18.00 12.00 -0.79
N PHE A 372 18.21 13.17 -1.41
CA PHE A 372 17.22 14.25 -1.42
C PHE A 372 15.99 13.93 -2.28
N ILE A 373 16.18 13.18 -3.38
CA ILE A 373 15.09 12.82 -4.30
C ILE A 373 14.23 11.66 -3.79
N PHE A 374 14.79 10.67 -3.08
CA PHE A 374 14.05 9.46 -2.71
C PHE A 374 13.74 9.32 -1.22
N SER A 375 14.42 10.08 -0.34
CA SER A 375 14.25 9.94 1.10
C SER A 375 13.64 11.19 1.75
N SER A 376 12.41 11.05 2.26
CA SER A 376 11.71 12.10 2.99
C SER A 376 12.46 12.51 4.29
N TRP A 377 13.27 11.60 4.85
CA TRP A 377 14.18 11.89 5.96
C TRP A 377 15.21 12.98 5.63
N ALA A 378 15.82 12.92 4.44
CA ALA A 378 16.84 13.88 4.03
C ALA A 378 16.23 15.28 3.81
N TYR A 379 15.01 15.34 3.29
CA TYR A 379 14.26 16.59 3.15
C TYR A 379 13.93 17.21 4.52
N ASN A 380 13.31 16.45 5.44
CA ASN A 380 12.99 16.92 6.79
C ASN A 380 14.24 17.38 7.55
N THR A 381 15.33 16.63 7.42
CA THR A 381 16.65 16.98 7.99
C THR A 381 17.15 18.33 7.46
N THR A 382 16.98 18.59 6.16
CA THR A 382 17.45 19.84 5.52
C THR A 382 16.59 21.04 5.93
N PHE A 383 15.28 20.86 6.08
CA PHE A 383 14.36 21.90 6.55
C PHE A 383 14.56 22.25 8.04
N SER A 384 14.81 21.26 8.90
CA SER A 384 15.07 21.45 10.34
C SER A 384 16.48 21.94 10.68
N LEU A 385 17.44 21.80 9.75
CA LEU A 385 18.85 22.17 9.94
C LEU A 385 19.14 23.62 10.40
N PRO A 386 18.45 24.66 9.90
CA PRO A 386 18.69 26.06 10.30
C PRO A 386 18.30 26.33 11.76
N LEU A 387 17.26 25.64 12.24
CA LEU A 387 16.68 25.81 13.58
C LEU A 387 17.56 25.15 14.65
N ASN A 388 18.05 23.93 14.36
CA ASN A 388 18.67 23.06 15.37
C ASN A 388 20.21 23.07 15.39
N CYS A 389 20.89 23.83 14.52
CA CYS A 389 22.36 23.79 14.43
C CYS A 389 23.02 25.19 14.41
N PRO A 390 23.67 25.62 15.52
CA PRO A 390 24.38 26.90 15.59
C PRO A 390 25.49 27.07 14.54
N MET A 391 26.15 25.98 14.12
CA MET A 391 27.19 26.02 13.08
C MET A 391 26.60 26.27 11.68
N CYS A 392 25.35 25.89 11.44
CA CYS A 392 24.66 26.16 10.17
C CYS A 392 24.21 27.62 10.07
N GLN A 393 23.92 28.27 11.20
CA GLN A 393 23.61 29.71 11.27
C GLN A 393 24.79 30.60 10.84
N SER A 394 26.02 30.07 10.84
CA SER A 394 27.20 30.76 10.28
C SER A 394 27.24 30.81 8.75
N PHE A 395 26.46 29.99 8.05
CA PHE A 395 26.44 29.90 6.58
C PHE A 395 25.02 29.91 5.98
N PRO A 396 24.18 30.93 6.29
CA PRO A 396 22.77 30.94 5.95
C PRO A 396 22.52 30.86 4.43
N GLY A 397 23.38 31.46 3.61
CA GLY A 397 23.28 31.39 2.14
C GLY A 397 23.45 29.96 1.59
N THR A 398 24.37 29.18 2.16
CA THR A 398 24.59 27.77 1.75
C THR A 398 23.41 26.90 2.14
N VAL A 399 22.87 27.09 3.36
CA VAL A 399 21.71 26.35 3.85
C VAL A 399 20.45 26.71 3.05
N ALA A 400 20.22 28.01 2.78
CA ALA A 400 19.12 28.46 1.92
C ALA A 400 19.22 27.92 0.49
N ALA A 401 20.44 27.83 -0.07
CA ALA A 401 20.66 27.20 -1.37
C ALA A 401 20.33 25.70 -1.34
N MET A 402 20.74 24.97 -0.29
CA MET A 402 20.39 23.55 -0.10
C MET A 402 18.88 23.33 0.03
N VAL A 403 18.19 24.15 0.85
CA VAL A 403 16.71 24.10 0.99
C VAL A 403 16.02 24.41 -0.34
N ARG A 404 16.50 25.41 -1.10
CA ARG A 404 15.94 25.76 -2.42
C ARG A 404 16.14 24.64 -3.45
N ILE A 405 17.30 23.97 -3.45
CA ILE A 405 17.56 22.79 -4.28
C ILE A 405 16.67 21.63 -3.86
N ALA A 406 16.53 21.36 -2.56
CA ALA A 406 15.66 20.30 -2.04
C ALA A 406 14.19 20.51 -2.43
N ARG A 407 13.65 21.74 -2.26
CA ARG A 407 12.29 22.13 -2.71
C ARG A 407 12.08 21.89 -4.20
N ASN A 408 13.04 22.26 -5.05
CA ASN A 408 12.98 22.01 -6.50
C ASN A 408 13.03 20.52 -6.88
N LEU A 409 13.65 19.67 -6.05
CA LEU A 409 13.81 18.23 -6.28
C LEU A 409 12.72 17.36 -5.65
N HIS A 410 11.99 17.89 -4.68
CA HIS A 410 10.91 17.21 -3.95
C HIS A 410 9.62 18.05 -3.96
N PRO A 411 9.01 18.28 -5.14
CA PRO A 411 7.79 19.08 -5.26
C PRO A 411 6.62 18.44 -4.47
N GLU A 412 5.78 19.28 -3.85
CA GLU A 412 4.72 18.85 -2.92
C GLU A 412 3.70 17.89 -3.57
N SER A 413 3.42 18.12 -4.86
CA SER A 413 2.52 17.33 -5.71
C SER A 413 3.01 15.91 -6.04
N ARG A 414 4.22 15.55 -5.60
CA ARG A 414 4.82 14.25 -5.91
C ARG A 414 4.18 13.10 -5.13
N GLY A 415 3.67 12.11 -5.86
CA GLY A 415 3.37 10.78 -5.31
C GLY A 415 4.66 10.01 -5.00
N GLU A 416 4.75 9.50 -3.78
CA GLU A 416 5.81 8.61 -3.32
C GLU A 416 5.45 7.12 -3.50
N TRP A 417 4.18 6.84 -3.78
CA TRP A 417 3.63 5.51 -4.08
C TRP A 417 2.96 5.47 -5.46
N SER A 418 2.56 4.27 -5.90
CA SER A 418 1.89 4.08 -7.21
C SER A 418 0.53 4.76 -7.33
N ALA A 419 -0.07 5.19 -6.20
CA ALA A 419 -1.44 5.67 -6.07
C ALA A 419 -2.49 4.72 -6.70
N SER A 420 -2.18 3.43 -6.81
CA SER A 420 -2.98 2.43 -7.51
C SER A 420 -3.42 1.29 -6.58
N MET A 421 -4.56 0.68 -6.93
CA MET A 421 -5.10 -0.53 -6.33
C MET A 421 -5.24 -1.59 -7.42
N ALA A 422 -4.82 -2.81 -7.11
CA ALA A 422 -5.00 -3.94 -8.01
C ALA A 422 -6.48 -4.34 -8.12
N GLN A 423 -6.85 -5.03 -9.21
CA GLN A 423 -8.23 -5.43 -9.51
C GLN A 423 -8.24 -6.88 -10.03
N TYR A 424 -9.07 -7.72 -9.41
CA TYR A 424 -9.26 -9.12 -9.76
C TYR A 424 -10.72 -9.55 -9.56
N SER A 425 -11.40 -9.88 -10.66
CA SER A 425 -12.73 -10.50 -10.65
C SER A 425 -12.62 -12.00 -10.92
N ILE A 426 -13.22 -12.82 -10.05
CA ILE A 426 -13.20 -14.28 -10.20
C ILE A 426 -13.97 -14.72 -11.45
N ILE A 427 -15.04 -13.99 -11.81
CA ILE A 427 -15.89 -14.28 -12.97
C ILE A 427 -15.13 -13.97 -14.26
N ARG A 428 -14.45 -12.83 -14.32
CA ARG A 428 -13.59 -12.44 -15.46
C ARG A 428 -12.46 -13.44 -15.67
N ASP A 429 -11.82 -13.93 -14.61
CA ASP A 429 -10.75 -14.92 -14.69
C ASP A 429 -11.26 -16.30 -15.16
N CYS A 430 -12.47 -16.73 -14.75
CA CYS A 430 -13.08 -17.97 -15.25
C CYS A 430 -13.49 -17.88 -16.74
N ILE A 431 -14.07 -16.75 -17.17
CA ILE A 431 -14.40 -16.50 -18.58
C ILE A 431 -13.12 -16.50 -19.44
N LYS A 432 -12.05 -15.86 -18.95
CA LYS A 432 -10.75 -15.86 -19.63
C LYS A 432 -10.13 -17.26 -19.68
N GLU A 433 -10.22 -18.05 -18.61
CA GLU A 433 -9.76 -19.45 -18.56
C GLU A 433 -10.51 -20.36 -19.55
N LYS A 434 -11.80 -20.09 -19.82
CA LYS A 434 -12.60 -20.75 -20.88
C LYS A 434 -12.10 -20.38 -22.28
N GLN A 435 -11.80 -19.10 -22.53
CA GLN A 435 -11.33 -18.59 -23.83
C GLN A 435 -9.89 -19.01 -24.17
N GLU A 436 -8.95 -18.97 -23.22
CA GLU A 436 -7.52 -19.27 -23.44
C GLU A 436 -7.14 -20.76 -23.34
N SER A 437 -7.97 -21.64 -23.91
CA SER A 437 -7.86 -23.11 -23.79
C SER A 437 -6.76 -23.76 -24.67
N GLY A 438 -5.52 -23.23 -24.60
CA GLY A 438 -4.38 -23.62 -25.44
C GLY A 438 -3.24 -24.39 -24.76
N LEU A 439 -2.42 -25.09 -25.57
CA LEU A 439 -1.22 -25.81 -25.11
C LEU A 439 -0.21 -24.89 -24.40
N LEU A 440 -0.10 -23.64 -24.87
CA LEU A 440 0.78 -22.60 -24.34
C LEU A 440 0.50 -22.31 -22.85
N ARG A 441 -0.76 -22.38 -22.43
CA ARG A 441 -1.15 -22.21 -21.02
C ARG A 441 -0.86 -23.44 -20.16
N ARG A 442 -0.87 -24.66 -20.73
CA ARG A 442 -0.36 -25.87 -20.03
C ARG A 442 1.14 -25.73 -19.74
N THR A 443 1.93 -25.21 -20.67
CA THR A 443 3.35 -24.91 -20.43
C THR A 443 3.56 -23.80 -19.39
N MET A 444 2.77 -22.72 -19.41
CA MET A 444 2.84 -21.68 -18.37
C MET A 444 2.55 -22.23 -16.96
N ARG A 445 1.50 -23.04 -16.82
CA ARG A 445 1.14 -23.70 -15.54
C ARG A 445 2.23 -24.68 -15.08
N TRP A 446 2.91 -25.38 -16.00
CA TRP A 446 4.03 -26.27 -15.68
C TRP A 446 5.29 -25.54 -15.21
N VAL A 447 5.54 -24.32 -15.71
CA VAL A 447 6.64 -23.44 -15.26
C VAL A 447 6.26 -22.62 -14.01
N GLY A 448 5.03 -22.76 -13.51
CA GLY A 448 4.52 -22.02 -12.33
C GLY A 448 4.15 -20.56 -12.60
N ILE A 449 4.06 -20.14 -13.87
CA ILE A 449 3.74 -18.77 -14.31
C ILE A 449 2.27 -18.71 -14.76
N ASP A 450 1.32 -19.18 -13.93
CA ASP A 450 -0.11 -19.03 -14.21
C ASP A 450 -0.54 -17.57 -13.92
N GLN A 451 -0.45 -16.72 -14.94
CA GLN A 451 -0.71 -15.29 -14.82
C GLN A 451 -2.20 -15.00 -14.62
N ARG A 452 -2.64 -14.90 -13.36
CA ARG A 452 -3.91 -14.23 -13.04
C ARG A 452 -3.89 -12.81 -13.60
N ALA A 453 -4.96 -12.42 -14.26
CA ALA A 453 -5.08 -11.15 -14.99
C ALA A 453 -5.36 -9.97 -14.04
N VAL A 454 -4.39 -9.67 -13.16
CA VAL A 454 -4.45 -8.56 -12.21
C VAL A 454 -4.16 -7.24 -12.91
N ASN A 455 -5.22 -6.45 -13.14
CA ASN A 455 -5.09 -5.07 -13.61
C ASN A 455 -4.80 -4.14 -12.41
N HIS A 456 -4.34 -2.92 -12.66
CA HIS A 456 -4.19 -1.88 -11.64
C HIS A 456 -4.99 -0.64 -12.07
N VAL A 457 -5.71 -0.03 -11.13
CA VAL A 457 -6.54 1.17 -11.32
C VAL A 457 -6.08 2.24 -10.33
N GLY A 458 -6.11 3.52 -10.71
CA GLY A 458 -5.76 4.62 -9.81
C GLY A 458 -6.83 4.80 -8.72
N VAL A 459 -6.41 4.95 -7.47
CA VAL A 459 -7.33 5.11 -6.33
C VAL A 459 -8.05 6.46 -6.46
N SER A 460 -9.34 6.40 -6.80
CA SER A 460 -10.17 7.58 -7.11
C SER A 460 -10.29 8.56 -5.93
N PRO A 461 -10.44 9.88 -6.16
CA PRO A 461 -10.71 10.85 -5.09
C PRO A 461 -12.00 10.52 -4.32
N VAL A 462 -13.00 9.97 -5.01
CA VAL A 462 -14.23 9.42 -4.45
C VAL A 462 -13.91 8.31 -3.44
N MET A 463 -13.12 7.30 -3.81
CA MET A 463 -12.68 6.23 -2.90
C MET A 463 -12.02 6.80 -1.63
N LYS A 464 -11.11 7.77 -1.82
CA LYS A 464 -10.39 8.42 -0.71
C LYS A 464 -11.34 9.13 0.26
N LYS A 465 -12.28 9.93 -0.26
CA LYS A 465 -13.31 10.63 0.51
C LYS A 465 -14.26 9.65 1.22
N LEU A 466 -14.69 8.59 0.54
CA LEU A 466 -15.61 7.57 1.08
C LEU A 466 -14.98 6.80 2.26
N VAL A 467 -13.76 6.26 2.07
CA VAL A 467 -13.05 5.50 3.10
C VAL A 467 -12.77 6.36 4.34
N LEU A 468 -12.23 7.57 4.15
CA LEU A 468 -11.90 8.44 5.28
C LEU A 468 -13.16 9.00 5.95
N GLY A 469 -14.17 9.40 5.18
CA GLY A 469 -15.43 9.90 5.69
C GLY A 469 -16.15 8.88 6.56
N LYS A 470 -16.22 7.61 6.12
CA LYS A 470 -16.85 6.54 6.93
C LYS A 470 -16.04 6.22 8.19
N LEU A 471 -14.71 6.25 8.12
CA LEU A 471 -13.85 6.09 9.29
C LEU A 471 -14.00 7.23 10.31
N LEU A 472 -14.08 8.49 9.86
CA LEU A 472 -14.35 9.66 10.72
C LEU A 472 -15.76 9.61 11.33
N GLU A 473 -16.77 9.19 10.57
CA GLU A 473 -18.14 8.99 11.06
C GLU A 473 -18.18 7.99 12.23
N ILE A 474 -17.52 6.85 12.08
CA ILE A 474 -17.48 5.78 13.09
C ILE A 474 -16.61 6.19 14.29
N ALA A 475 -15.44 6.80 14.06
CA ALA A 475 -14.56 7.29 15.14
C ALA A 475 -15.19 8.42 15.96
N ALA A 476 -16.16 9.16 15.41
CA ALA A 476 -16.92 10.19 16.12
C ALA A 476 -18.24 9.69 16.73
N THR A 477 -18.58 8.39 16.61
CA THR A 477 -19.90 7.87 17.02
C THR A 477 -19.94 7.42 18.49
N PRO A 478 -20.73 8.07 19.37
CA PRO A 478 -20.75 7.76 20.81
C PRO A 478 -21.44 6.44 21.17
N ARG A 479 -22.02 5.72 20.20
CA ARG A 479 -22.52 4.34 20.39
C ARG A 479 -21.40 3.32 20.55
N VAL A 480 -20.17 3.69 20.23
CA VAL A 480 -18.96 2.88 20.39
C VAL A 480 -18.59 2.87 21.89
N GLN A 481 -19.36 2.10 22.67
CA GLN A 481 -19.30 2.07 24.13
C GLN A 481 -18.04 1.35 24.67
N GLU A 482 -17.35 0.63 23.78
CA GLU A 482 -15.98 0.15 23.87
C GLU A 482 -15.32 0.49 22.54
N TRP A 483 -14.10 1.06 22.51
CA TRP A 483 -13.51 1.64 21.29
C TRP A 483 -12.89 0.63 20.29
N ASP A 484 -13.48 -0.58 20.20
CA ASP A 484 -13.31 -1.45 19.02
C ASP A 484 -14.19 -0.95 17.88
N ILE A 485 -13.55 -0.46 16.81
CA ILE A 485 -14.20 0.05 15.59
C ILE A 485 -14.75 -1.10 14.70
N GLY A 486 -14.85 -2.32 15.26
CA GLY A 486 -15.21 -3.57 14.57
C GLY A 486 -14.02 -4.20 13.82
N VAL A 487 -12.87 -3.52 13.79
CA VAL A 487 -11.65 -4.00 13.12
C VAL A 487 -11.01 -5.16 13.87
N GLY A 488 -11.28 -5.37 15.16
CA GLY A 488 -10.85 -6.56 15.88
C GLY A 488 -11.52 -7.85 15.38
N LYS A 489 -12.76 -7.77 14.89
CA LYS A 489 -13.53 -8.92 14.40
C LYS A 489 -14.61 -8.52 13.39
N PHE A 490 -14.38 -8.84 12.11
CA PHE A 490 -15.40 -8.74 11.07
C PHE A 490 -16.71 -9.42 11.50
N SER A 491 -17.81 -8.69 11.39
CA SER A 491 -19.13 -9.14 11.84
C SER A 491 -20.30 -8.49 11.10
N GLY A 492 -20.04 -7.69 10.07
CA GLY A 492 -21.05 -6.90 9.37
C GLY A 492 -21.67 -5.80 10.23
N GLN A 493 -21.01 -5.38 11.31
CA GLN A 493 -21.51 -4.32 12.21
C GLN A 493 -21.77 -3.01 11.47
N TRP A 494 -20.91 -2.60 10.54
CA TRP A 494 -21.07 -1.35 9.79
C TRP A 494 -22.29 -1.42 8.87
N ALA A 495 -22.54 -2.61 8.31
CA ALA A 495 -23.75 -2.90 7.54
C ALA A 495 -25.01 -2.91 8.44
N ASN A 496 -24.95 -3.43 9.67
CA ASN A 496 -26.07 -3.33 10.61
C ASN A 496 -26.37 -1.85 10.97
N TRP A 497 -25.35 -1.01 11.18
CA TRP A 497 -25.55 0.42 11.41
C TRP A 497 -26.16 1.15 10.21
N ALA A 498 -25.81 0.78 8.98
CA ALA A 498 -26.48 1.29 7.79
C ALA A 498 -27.98 0.92 7.78
N VAL A 499 -28.32 -0.33 8.12
CA VAL A 499 -29.73 -0.77 8.24
C VAL A 499 -30.48 -0.07 9.37
N GLU A 500 -29.81 0.27 10.47
CA GLU A 500 -30.40 1.08 11.56
C GLU A 500 -30.61 2.55 11.18
N ALA A 501 -29.87 3.09 10.21
CA ALA A 501 -30.01 4.47 9.74
C ALA A 501 -31.17 4.65 8.73
N MET A 502 -31.62 3.58 8.07
CA MET A 502 -32.76 3.60 7.15
C MET A 502 -34.05 4.05 7.87
N GLN A 503 -34.66 5.14 7.40
CA GLN A 503 -35.90 5.68 7.97
C GLN A 503 -37.14 4.85 7.59
N ASP A 504 -37.18 4.29 6.38
CA ASP A 504 -38.31 3.46 5.94
C ASP A 504 -38.25 2.03 6.52
N ARG A 505 -39.36 1.58 7.11
CA ARG A 505 -39.44 0.27 7.78
C ARG A 505 -39.53 -0.92 6.82
N HIS A 506 -40.03 -0.73 5.59
CA HIS A 506 -40.06 -1.79 4.59
C HIS A 506 -38.66 -2.05 4.03
N GLN A 507 -37.94 -0.98 3.66
CA GLN A 507 -36.52 -1.04 3.27
C GLN A 507 -35.65 -1.63 4.38
N GLN A 508 -35.81 -1.15 5.63
CA GLN A 508 -35.10 -1.70 6.78
C GLN A 508 -35.39 -3.20 6.99
N SER A 509 -36.62 -3.67 6.73
CA SER A 509 -36.96 -5.09 6.82
C SER A 509 -36.27 -5.91 5.73
N ALA A 510 -36.31 -5.45 4.47
CA ALA A 510 -35.60 -6.10 3.35
C ALA A 510 -34.08 -6.15 3.61
N ALA A 511 -33.49 -5.06 4.10
CA ALA A 511 -32.07 -4.99 4.41
C ALA A 511 -31.67 -5.88 5.62
N ARG A 512 -32.54 -6.05 6.63
CA ARG A 512 -32.34 -7.08 7.67
C ARG A 512 -32.36 -8.50 7.07
N GLN A 513 -33.27 -8.78 6.13
CA GLN A 513 -33.33 -10.07 5.45
C GLN A 513 -32.04 -10.35 4.66
N VAL A 514 -31.50 -9.38 3.93
CA VAL A 514 -30.19 -9.47 3.24
C VAL A 514 -29.06 -9.90 4.19
N LEU A 515 -28.97 -9.30 5.38
CA LEU A 515 -27.92 -9.62 6.36
C LEU A 515 -28.13 -11.01 7.01
N GLN A 516 -29.37 -11.50 7.09
CA GLN A 516 -29.68 -12.87 7.54
C GLN A 516 -29.36 -13.92 6.46
N VAL A 517 -29.83 -13.72 5.23
CA VAL A 517 -29.67 -14.68 4.11
C VAL A 517 -28.20 -14.81 3.66
N SER A 518 -27.42 -13.72 3.76
CA SER A 518 -25.96 -13.78 3.53
C SER A 518 -25.21 -14.54 4.63
N ASN A 519 -25.77 -14.60 5.85
CA ASN A 519 -25.16 -15.13 7.06
C ASN A 519 -23.77 -14.51 7.35
N ILE A 520 -23.66 -13.18 7.21
CA ILE A 520 -22.40 -12.42 7.31
C ILE A 520 -21.66 -12.59 8.66
N LYS A 521 -22.38 -12.98 9.73
CA LYS A 521 -21.82 -13.25 11.08
C LYS A 521 -21.41 -14.70 11.32
N GLY A 522 -21.91 -15.65 10.53
CA GLY A 522 -21.70 -17.09 10.69
C GLY A 522 -20.92 -17.75 9.55
N LEU A 523 -20.44 -16.97 8.57
CA LEU A 523 -19.66 -17.42 7.43
C LEU A 523 -18.23 -16.88 7.54
N GLU A 524 -17.21 -17.71 7.26
CA GLU A 524 -15.80 -17.28 7.31
C GLU A 524 -15.54 -16.03 6.47
N PHE A 525 -14.58 -15.20 6.88
CA PHE A 525 -14.23 -13.94 6.22
C PHE A 525 -14.04 -14.09 4.70
N VAL A 526 -13.22 -15.05 4.27
CA VAL A 526 -12.92 -15.29 2.85
C VAL A 526 -14.14 -15.80 2.07
N SER A 527 -14.96 -16.66 2.69
CA SER A 527 -16.22 -17.12 2.11
C SER A 527 -17.26 -15.98 2.00
N SER A 528 -17.25 -15.05 2.95
CA SER A 528 -18.07 -13.83 2.93
C SER A 528 -17.61 -12.86 1.83
N ALA A 529 -16.31 -12.62 1.66
CA ALA A 529 -15.79 -11.78 0.58
C ALA A 529 -16.13 -12.35 -0.81
N LEU A 530 -15.96 -13.66 -1.01
CA LEU A 530 -16.36 -14.35 -2.24
C LEU A 530 -17.88 -14.24 -2.52
N LEU A 531 -18.72 -14.44 -1.50
CA LEU A 531 -20.17 -14.30 -1.61
C LEU A 531 -20.56 -12.87 -2.01
N TRP A 532 -20.08 -11.87 -1.28
CA TRP A 532 -20.40 -10.46 -1.54
C TRP A 532 -19.86 -9.96 -2.88
N HIS A 533 -18.77 -10.53 -3.39
CA HIS A 533 -18.25 -10.22 -4.74
C HIS A 533 -19.26 -10.61 -5.83
N ILE A 534 -19.75 -11.85 -5.80
CA ILE A 534 -20.74 -12.34 -6.78
C ILE A 534 -22.06 -11.57 -6.62
N VAL A 535 -22.49 -11.28 -5.38
CA VAL A 535 -23.67 -10.44 -5.09
C VAL A 535 -23.52 -9.03 -5.68
N THR A 536 -22.34 -8.42 -5.54
CA THR A 536 -22.06 -7.07 -6.08
C THR A 536 -22.11 -7.10 -7.60
N ASP A 537 -21.50 -8.10 -8.25
CA ASP A 537 -21.53 -8.27 -9.71
C ASP A 537 -22.95 -8.44 -10.27
N ILE A 538 -23.80 -9.25 -9.63
CA ILE A 538 -25.23 -9.39 -10.01
C ILE A 538 -25.97 -8.06 -9.80
N SER A 539 -25.76 -7.38 -8.67
CA SER A 539 -26.43 -6.12 -8.34
C SER A 539 -26.05 -4.97 -9.29
N LEU A 540 -24.80 -4.94 -9.75
CA LEU A 540 -24.30 -3.94 -10.71
C LEU A 540 -25.00 -4.03 -12.07
N LEU A 541 -25.44 -5.22 -12.48
CA LEU A 541 -26.11 -5.44 -13.77
C LEU A 541 -27.63 -5.28 -13.71
N ALA A 542 -28.24 -5.57 -12.56
CA ALA A 542 -29.66 -5.27 -12.37
C ALA A 542 -29.95 -3.76 -12.50
N VAL A 543 -29.05 -2.90 -11.99
CA VAL A 543 -29.16 -1.44 -12.20
C VAL A 543 -28.90 -1.07 -13.67
N ALA A 544 -27.85 -1.62 -14.29
CA ALA A 544 -27.56 -1.38 -15.71
C ALA A 544 -28.59 -1.97 -16.70
N ALA A 545 -29.71 -2.51 -16.23
CA ALA A 545 -30.88 -2.91 -17.03
C ALA A 545 -32.14 -2.08 -16.69
N HIS A 546 -32.06 -1.17 -15.72
CA HIS A 546 -33.03 -0.09 -15.48
C HIS A 546 -32.58 1.21 -16.15
N ASP A 547 -31.29 1.54 -16.05
CA ASP A 547 -30.67 2.67 -16.77
C ASP A 547 -31.01 2.65 -18.29
N ASP A 548 -31.04 1.44 -18.89
CA ASP A 548 -31.38 1.19 -20.32
C ASP A 548 -32.88 1.38 -20.67
N VAL A 549 -33.78 1.57 -19.68
CA VAL A 549 -35.26 1.58 -19.86
C VAL A 549 -35.89 2.96 -19.66
N ASP A 550 -35.40 3.75 -18.70
CA ASP A 550 -35.99 5.06 -18.41
C ASP A 550 -35.78 6.07 -19.56
N ASP A 551 -34.68 5.92 -20.31
CA ASP A 551 -34.38 6.69 -21.53
C ASP A 551 -35.46 6.49 -22.64
N VAL A 552 -36.12 5.33 -22.66
CA VAL A 552 -37.20 5.00 -23.63
C VAL A 552 -38.54 5.61 -23.23
N HIS A 553 -38.77 5.87 -21.93
CA HIS A 553 -40.02 6.44 -21.43
C HIS A 553 -40.10 7.97 -21.54
N SER A 554 -38.96 8.65 -21.74
CA SER A 554 -38.88 10.11 -21.94
C SER A 554 -39.56 10.64 -23.22
N VAL A 555 -39.87 9.76 -24.19
CA VAL A 555 -40.27 10.15 -25.56
C VAL A 555 -41.79 10.20 -25.78
N ASN A 556 -42.61 9.61 -24.90
CA ASN A 556 -44.04 9.35 -25.14
C ASN A 556 -45.01 10.10 -24.20
N SER A 557 -44.77 11.39 -23.96
CA SER A 557 -45.71 12.27 -23.25
C SER A 557 -45.83 13.65 -23.93
N ILE A 558 -46.55 13.70 -25.06
CA ILE A 558 -46.93 14.95 -25.72
C ILE A 558 -48.07 15.60 -24.92
N GLN A 559 -47.93 16.90 -24.63
CA GLN A 559 -49.06 17.76 -24.29
C GLN A 559 -48.77 19.18 -24.79
N ASP A 560 -49.70 19.73 -25.59
CA ASP A 560 -49.54 21.02 -26.27
C ASP A 560 -49.47 22.22 -25.31
N PRO A 561 -48.86 23.32 -25.78
CA PRO A 561 -49.66 24.53 -25.91
C PRO A 561 -49.52 25.24 -27.26
N GLU A 562 -50.55 26.00 -27.63
CA GLU A 562 -50.56 26.94 -28.75
C GLU A 562 -49.64 28.15 -28.46
N GLU A 563 -48.90 28.66 -29.45
CA GLU A 563 -48.92 30.10 -29.78
C GLU A 563 -48.26 30.50 -31.12
N HIS A 564 -48.78 31.61 -31.67
CA HIS A 564 -48.20 32.58 -32.62
C HIS A 564 -47.08 32.22 -33.65
N LEU A 565 -47.51 32.10 -34.91
CA LEU A 565 -47.12 32.99 -36.03
C LEU A 565 -45.68 33.58 -36.07
N GLN A 566 -44.81 33.05 -36.94
CA GLN A 566 -44.35 33.75 -38.17
C GLN A 566 -43.27 32.99 -38.99
N GLY A 567 -43.45 32.93 -40.31
CA GLY A 567 -42.35 33.19 -41.26
C GLY A 567 -41.67 32.04 -42.05
N VAL A 568 -41.40 32.34 -43.32
CA VAL A 568 -40.24 31.88 -44.13
C VAL A 568 -40.14 30.39 -44.54
N SER A 569 -41.10 29.98 -45.39
CA SER A 569 -40.87 29.43 -46.75
C SER A 569 -39.88 28.30 -47.07
N SER A 570 -40.38 27.34 -47.88
CA SER A 570 -39.69 26.60 -48.97
C SER A 570 -38.71 25.48 -48.57
N LEU A 571 -38.48 24.40 -49.33
CA LEU A 571 -38.83 23.99 -50.71
C LEU A 571 -39.00 22.43 -50.76
N HIS A 572 -39.74 21.89 -51.75
CA HIS A 572 -39.57 20.61 -52.50
C HIS A 572 -39.10 19.28 -51.80
N GLU A 573 -39.52 18.06 -52.19
CA GLU A 573 -40.39 17.59 -53.28
C GLU A 573 -40.92 16.14 -53.07
N ASN A 574 -42.03 15.81 -53.75
CA ASN A 574 -42.43 14.50 -54.31
C ASN A 574 -42.15 13.16 -53.58
N GLY A 575 -43.22 12.61 -52.99
CA GLY A 575 -43.77 11.30 -53.41
C GLY A 575 -43.15 10.00 -52.85
N ASN A 576 -43.70 8.81 -53.16
CA ASN A 576 -44.95 8.53 -53.89
C ASN A 576 -45.51 7.12 -53.59
N VAL A 577 -46.86 6.99 -53.51
CA VAL A 577 -47.70 5.78 -53.74
C VAL A 577 -47.41 4.45 -53.00
N GLY A 578 -48.48 3.90 -52.41
CA GLY A 578 -48.74 2.45 -52.34
C GLY A 578 -48.56 1.79 -50.96
N GLY A 579 -49.54 1.06 -50.40
CA GLY A 579 -50.92 0.89 -50.86
C GLY A 579 -51.70 -0.22 -50.12
N SER A 580 -53.03 -0.04 -50.05
CA SER A 580 -54.07 -1.09 -49.90
C SER A 580 -53.95 -2.21 -48.84
N SER A 581 -54.94 -2.19 -47.93
CA SER A 581 -55.82 -3.34 -47.58
C SER A 581 -55.28 -4.46 -46.64
N ASP A 582 -56.11 -5.15 -45.83
CA ASP A 582 -57.60 -5.11 -45.79
C ASP A 582 -58.26 -5.39 -44.41
N HIS A 583 -59.60 -5.36 -44.41
CA HIS A 583 -60.58 -5.48 -43.32
C HIS A 583 -60.41 -6.63 -42.29
N GLY A 584 -60.71 -6.31 -41.02
CA GLY A 584 -62.04 -6.63 -40.44
C GLY A 584 -62.16 -7.68 -39.32
N GLY A 585 -63.17 -7.49 -38.45
CA GLY A 585 -63.83 -8.58 -37.71
C GLY A 585 -63.88 -8.51 -36.17
N SER A 586 -64.91 -7.85 -35.61
CA SER A 586 -65.49 -8.21 -34.29
C SER A 586 -66.73 -9.10 -34.51
N PRO A 587 -67.23 -9.87 -33.52
CA PRO A 587 -68.27 -9.33 -32.61
C PRO A 587 -68.23 -9.89 -31.16
N GLN A 588 -69.34 -9.75 -30.42
CA GLN A 588 -69.48 -9.86 -28.95
C GLN A 588 -70.26 -11.13 -28.47
N HIS A 589 -70.69 -11.13 -27.19
CA HIS A 589 -71.63 -12.04 -26.48
C HIS A 589 -71.01 -13.31 -25.81
N ASP A 590 -71.44 -13.78 -24.62
CA ASP A 590 -72.39 -13.24 -23.62
C ASP A 590 -72.21 -13.84 -22.19
N HIS A 591 -73.08 -13.43 -21.25
CA HIS A 591 -73.47 -13.94 -19.90
C HIS A 591 -73.12 -15.41 -19.50
N GLU A 592 -73.04 -15.82 -18.21
CA GLU A 592 -74.08 -15.72 -17.15
C GLU A 592 -73.57 -15.93 -15.68
N ASN A 593 -74.47 -16.01 -14.68
CA ASN A 593 -74.23 -15.94 -13.21
C ASN A 593 -74.28 -17.30 -12.47
N GLY A 594 -73.90 -17.34 -11.18
CA GLY A 594 -74.26 -18.43 -10.24
C GLY A 594 -73.73 -18.32 -8.79
N ASP A 595 -74.61 -18.14 -7.80
CA ASP A 595 -74.32 -18.11 -6.34
C ASP A 595 -74.39 -19.51 -5.66
N GLY A 596 -73.93 -19.67 -4.39
CA GLY A 596 -73.93 -21.03 -3.75
C GLY A 596 -73.67 -21.26 -2.24
N ASN A 597 -73.53 -20.24 -1.39
CA ASN A 597 -73.67 -20.21 0.10
C ASN A 597 -73.61 -21.49 1.03
N SER A 598 -72.57 -21.57 1.90
CA SER A 598 -72.58 -21.58 3.41
C SER A 598 -73.06 -22.74 4.36
N ILE A 599 -72.55 -22.67 5.63
CA ILE A 599 -73.11 -23.08 6.97
C ILE A 599 -72.49 -24.28 7.82
N GLN A 600 -71.82 -23.92 8.95
CA GLN A 600 -71.81 -24.43 10.37
C GLN A 600 -71.64 -25.95 10.78
N GLU A 601 -71.29 -26.39 12.03
CA GLU A 601 -70.60 -25.86 13.26
C GLU A 601 -70.61 -26.94 14.42
N VAL A 602 -69.96 -26.68 15.59
CA VAL A 602 -70.31 -27.11 16.99
C VAL A 602 -69.47 -28.21 17.74
N ARG A 603 -68.84 -27.81 18.89
CA ARG A 603 -68.37 -28.56 20.12
C ARG A 603 -67.28 -29.67 20.01
N SER A 604 -66.54 -30.08 21.06
CA SER A 604 -65.93 -29.48 22.31
C SER A 604 -64.93 -30.54 22.92
N ASP A 605 -64.38 -30.61 24.15
CA ASP A 605 -64.57 -29.98 25.48
C ASP A 605 -63.38 -30.27 26.47
N HIS A 606 -63.38 -29.69 27.69
CA HIS A 606 -62.53 -29.96 28.89
C HIS A 606 -60.98 -29.75 28.81
N GLY A 607 -60.22 -29.36 29.85
CA GLY A 607 -60.55 -28.80 31.19
C GLY A 607 -59.49 -29.07 32.29
N GLY A 608 -59.11 -28.06 33.13
CA GLY A 608 -58.42 -28.28 34.43
C GLY A 608 -57.37 -27.26 34.92
N SER A 609 -57.53 -26.76 36.16
CA SER A 609 -56.54 -26.01 36.99
C SER A 609 -56.76 -26.33 38.48
N PRO A 610 -55.71 -26.42 39.34
CA PRO A 610 -55.49 -25.46 40.46
C PRO A 610 -53.98 -25.35 40.87
N GLN A 611 -53.54 -24.75 41.99
CA GLN A 611 -53.76 -23.45 42.67
C GLN A 611 -52.78 -23.36 43.89
N GLN A 612 -52.16 -22.17 44.12
CA GLN A 612 -51.50 -21.61 45.33
C GLN A 612 -50.73 -22.45 46.39
N ASP A 613 -49.59 -21.91 46.84
CA ASP A 613 -49.17 -21.66 48.26
C ASP A 613 -47.71 -21.10 48.28
N HIS A 614 -47.12 -20.59 49.39
CA HIS A 614 -47.45 -19.44 50.26
C HIS A 614 -46.14 -19.02 51.03
N GLU A 615 -46.19 -17.96 51.86
CA GLU A 615 -45.16 -17.53 52.87
C GLU A 615 -43.87 -16.79 52.41
N ASN A 616 -43.21 -15.93 53.23
CA ASN A 616 -43.70 -14.87 54.14
C ASN A 616 -42.54 -13.96 54.67
N GLY A 617 -42.83 -12.67 54.93
CA GLY A 617 -42.09 -11.74 55.82
C GLY A 617 -40.67 -11.28 55.42
N ASP A 618 -40.05 -10.27 56.05
CA ASP A 618 -40.57 -9.14 56.86
C ASP A 618 -39.43 -8.12 57.14
N GLY A 619 -39.72 -6.87 57.57
CA GLY A 619 -38.75 -6.06 58.35
C GLY A 619 -38.42 -4.60 57.95
N ASN A 620 -39.19 -3.66 58.52
CA ASN A 620 -38.84 -2.31 59.04
C ASN A 620 -37.75 -1.40 58.41
N SER A 621 -38.29 -0.32 57.84
CA SER A 621 -37.94 1.13 57.93
C SER A 621 -37.19 1.72 59.16
N ILE A 622 -36.77 3.01 59.02
CA ILE A 622 -36.30 4.03 60.01
C ILE A 622 -34.76 3.97 60.25
N GLN A 623 -33.94 5.02 60.02
CA GLN A 623 -33.97 6.34 60.70
C GLN A 623 -33.41 7.54 59.86
N GLU A 624 -33.05 8.65 60.51
CA GLU A 624 -33.06 10.05 60.02
C GLU A 624 -31.94 10.91 60.69
N VAL A 625 -31.75 12.17 60.25
CA VAL A 625 -31.17 13.35 60.98
C VAL A 625 -29.64 13.65 60.90
N ARG A 626 -29.34 14.97 60.71
CA ARG A 626 -28.05 15.74 60.78
C ARG A 626 -27.01 15.43 59.68
N SER A 627 -26.36 16.40 59.01
CA SER A 627 -25.70 17.68 59.40
C SER A 627 -24.40 17.47 60.20
N ASP A 628 -23.32 18.25 60.05
CA ASP A 628 -23.27 19.70 59.76
C ASP A 628 -21.89 20.18 59.20
N HIS A 629 -21.79 21.48 58.83
CA HIS A 629 -20.57 22.30 58.64
C HIS A 629 -19.50 21.82 57.59
N GLY A 630 -19.00 22.60 56.64
CA GLY A 630 -18.59 24.01 56.66
C GLY A 630 -17.10 24.13 56.28
N GLY A 631 -16.67 25.19 55.59
CA GLY A 631 -15.24 25.51 55.39
C GLY A 631 -14.80 25.92 53.98
N SER A 632 -14.84 27.22 53.68
CA SER A 632 -13.86 27.86 52.78
C SER A 632 -12.72 28.43 53.62
N PRO A 633 -11.55 28.70 53.02
CA PRO A 633 -11.12 30.09 52.99
C PRO A 633 -10.55 30.55 51.63
N GLN A 634 -10.43 31.87 51.49
CA GLN A 634 -9.74 32.56 50.40
C GLN A 634 -8.27 32.83 50.78
N HIS A 635 -7.63 33.77 50.06
CA HIS A 635 -6.26 34.31 50.20
C HIS A 635 -5.15 33.52 49.48
N ASP A 636 -4.16 34.15 48.84
CA ASP A 636 -3.80 35.59 48.85
C ASP A 636 -3.47 36.20 47.46
N HIS A 637 -3.35 37.54 47.43
CA HIS A 637 -2.84 38.35 46.31
C HIS A 637 -1.29 38.31 46.22
N GLU A 638 -0.71 38.59 45.05
CA GLU A 638 0.02 39.87 44.86
C GLU A 638 0.30 40.25 43.39
N ASN A 639 0.66 41.53 43.21
CA ASN A 639 0.68 42.29 41.96
C ASN A 639 2.01 42.17 41.17
N GLY A 640 2.08 42.74 39.96
CA GLY A 640 3.40 43.06 39.36
C GLY A 640 3.49 43.34 37.85
N ASP A 641 2.84 44.41 37.37
CA ASP A 641 3.23 45.32 36.25
C ASP A 641 3.79 44.80 34.89
N GLY A 642 3.79 45.66 33.85
CA GLY A 642 5.05 45.77 33.09
C GLY A 642 5.12 46.20 31.62
N ASN A 643 4.02 46.39 30.88
CA ASN A 643 3.93 47.24 29.66
C ASN A 643 4.80 46.95 28.39
N SER A 644 4.14 47.01 27.22
CA SER A 644 4.63 47.53 25.90
C SER A 644 5.96 47.08 25.24
N ILE A 645 5.86 46.33 24.14
CA ILE A 645 6.70 46.43 22.92
C ILE A 645 5.72 46.28 21.72
N GLN A 646 5.23 47.35 21.11
CA GLN A 646 5.83 48.17 20.04
C GLN A 646 5.65 47.56 18.64
N GLU A 647 4.76 48.17 17.85
CA GLU A 647 4.58 47.88 16.42
C GLU A 647 5.80 48.31 15.59
N VAL A 648 6.09 47.57 14.52
CA VAL A 648 6.95 48.04 13.42
C VAL A 648 6.23 47.79 12.10
N HIS A 649 5.91 48.88 11.41
CA HIS A 649 5.15 48.90 10.16
C HIS A 649 6.07 49.30 9.02
N LEU A 650 6.25 48.44 8.00
CA LEU A 650 6.92 48.79 6.75
C LEU A 650 6.31 48.08 5.53
N ASP A 651 5.73 48.91 4.66
CA ASP A 651 5.76 48.89 3.20
C ASP A 651 5.50 47.58 2.45
N GLY A 652 4.34 47.52 1.80
CA GLY A 652 4.08 46.59 0.70
C GLY A 652 4.67 47.08 -0.64
N SER A 653 4.75 46.16 -1.61
CA SER A 653 4.95 46.49 -3.03
C SER A 653 3.97 45.68 -3.87
N SER A 654 3.40 46.29 -4.90
CA SER A 654 2.33 45.69 -5.71
C SER A 654 2.83 45.17 -7.04
N SER A 655 2.34 43.99 -7.44
CA SER A 655 2.44 43.49 -8.81
C SER A 655 1.20 42.65 -9.17
N HIS A 656 0.14 43.37 -9.51
CA HIS A 656 -0.85 43.08 -10.56
C HIS A 656 -0.97 41.67 -11.17
N HIS A 657 -2.24 41.27 -11.36
CA HIS A 657 -2.76 40.26 -12.30
C HIS A 657 -2.52 38.78 -11.94
N ASP A 658 -3.50 37.87 -12.05
CA ASP A 658 -4.86 37.98 -12.64
C ASP A 658 -6.00 37.48 -11.72
N HIS A 659 -7.21 37.97 -12.01
CA HIS A 659 -8.47 37.46 -11.43
C HIS A 659 -9.07 36.37 -12.33
N GLU A 660 -9.39 35.22 -11.75
CA GLU A 660 -10.40 34.31 -12.30
C GLU A 660 -11.47 34.07 -11.22
N ASN A 661 -12.63 34.71 -11.40
CA ASN A 661 -13.72 34.65 -10.42
C ASN A 661 -14.52 33.36 -10.59
N ALA A 662 -14.34 32.41 -9.67
CA ALA A 662 -15.29 31.33 -9.43
C ALA A 662 -16.06 31.61 -8.13
N ASN A 663 -17.19 32.32 -8.23
CA ASN A 663 -18.17 32.31 -7.16
C ASN A 663 -18.75 30.90 -7.05
N VAL A 664 -18.58 30.27 -5.89
CA VAL A 664 -19.40 29.15 -5.44
C VAL A 664 -19.92 29.53 -4.06
N ASP A 665 -21.25 29.56 -3.91
CA ASP A 665 -21.88 29.93 -2.65
C ASP A 665 -21.57 28.93 -1.52
N GLY A 666 -21.61 29.42 -0.28
CA GLY A 666 -21.42 28.58 0.90
C GLY A 666 -22.62 27.65 1.12
N GLY A 667 -22.45 26.36 0.82
CA GLY A 667 -23.42 25.31 1.15
C GLY A 667 -23.08 24.64 2.49
N ASP A 668 -23.98 24.74 3.47
CA ASP A 668 -23.82 24.09 4.78
C ASP A 668 -23.69 22.57 4.65
N SER A 669 -22.68 21.98 5.30
CA SER A 669 -22.42 20.54 5.25
C SER A 669 -23.35 19.74 6.19
N SER A 670 -24.66 19.83 5.96
CA SER A 670 -25.69 19.02 6.61
C SER A 670 -26.17 17.92 5.67
N PHE A 671 -25.89 16.66 5.99
CA PHE A 671 -26.26 15.51 5.16
C PHE A 671 -27.75 15.15 5.32
N CYS A 672 -28.65 15.93 4.70
CA CYS A 672 -30.01 15.52 4.32
C CYS A 672 -30.71 16.54 3.39
N HIS A 673 -31.34 16.04 2.32
CA HIS A 673 -32.39 16.72 1.52
C HIS A 673 -31.99 18.01 0.75
N GLY A 674 -31.07 17.86 -0.21
CA GLY A 674 -31.30 18.38 -1.57
C GLY A 674 -31.86 17.23 -2.42
N LYS A 675 -32.71 17.50 -3.42
CA LYS A 675 -33.37 16.45 -4.21
C LYS A 675 -33.06 16.53 -5.71
N ASP A 676 -32.99 15.33 -6.28
CA ASP A 676 -33.11 14.97 -7.69
C ASP A 676 -31.89 15.19 -8.64
N GLU A 677 -31.04 16.23 -8.49
CA GLU A 677 -29.80 16.34 -9.32
C GLU A 677 -28.51 15.84 -8.62
N ASP A 678 -28.24 16.22 -7.36
CA ASP A 678 -27.02 15.81 -6.64
C ASP A 678 -26.97 14.30 -6.31
N ASP A 679 -28.12 13.64 -6.19
CA ASP A 679 -28.21 12.30 -5.59
C ASP A 679 -27.80 11.19 -6.58
N ASP A 680 -28.01 11.34 -7.90
CA ASP A 680 -27.47 10.38 -8.88
C ASP A 680 -25.94 10.47 -8.99
N GLY A 681 -25.37 11.68 -8.89
CA GLY A 681 -23.92 11.86 -8.76
C GLY A 681 -23.35 11.12 -7.54
N SER A 682 -24.09 11.11 -6.42
CA SER A 682 -23.76 10.38 -5.20
C SER A 682 -23.92 8.85 -5.38
N ILE A 683 -25.02 8.40 -5.98
CA ILE A 683 -25.34 6.98 -6.22
C ILE A 683 -24.36 6.35 -7.21
N SER A 684 -24.08 7.01 -8.33
CA SER A 684 -23.13 6.55 -9.34
C SER A 684 -21.69 6.46 -8.79
N ALA A 685 -21.29 7.41 -7.93
CA ALA A 685 -20.03 7.38 -7.19
C ALA A 685 -19.93 6.19 -6.22
N LEU A 686 -20.98 5.92 -5.44
CA LEU A 686 -21.05 4.74 -4.55
C LEU A 686 -21.04 3.42 -5.34
N ARG A 687 -21.77 3.36 -6.47
CA ARG A 687 -21.80 2.23 -7.42
C ARG A 687 -20.41 1.92 -7.99
N GLY A 688 -19.65 2.96 -8.34
CA GLY A 688 -18.25 2.86 -8.76
C GLY A 688 -17.34 2.33 -7.65
N ALA A 689 -17.40 2.94 -6.46
CA ALA A 689 -16.57 2.55 -5.33
C ALA A 689 -16.84 1.11 -4.83
N ALA A 690 -18.09 0.67 -4.81
CA ALA A 690 -18.45 -0.71 -4.46
C ALA A 690 -17.81 -1.74 -5.42
N ARG A 691 -17.74 -1.41 -6.71
CA ARG A 691 -17.07 -2.24 -7.74
C ARG A 691 -15.54 -2.27 -7.52
N GLU A 692 -14.91 -1.10 -7.36
CA GLU A 692 -13.47 -0.96 -7.13
C GLU A 692 -13.02 -1.73 -5.86
N LEU A 693 -13.76 -1.58 -4.76
CA LEU A 693 -13.50 -2.30 -3.51
C LEU A 693 -13.68 -3.82 -3.66
N SER A 694 -14.69 -4.27 -4.40
CA SER A 694 -14.95 -5.70 -4.58
C SER A 694 -13.84 -6.40 -5.37
N ASP A 695 -13.46 -5.87 -6.53
CA ASP A 695 -12.35 -6.40 -7.35
C ASP A 695 -11.00 -6.28 -6.59
N TYR A 696 -10.84 -5.32 -5.68
CA TYR A 696 -9.61 -5.16 -4.86
C TYR A 696 -9.53 -6.14 -3.68
N ILE A 697 -10.62 -6.29 -2.91
CA ILE A 697 -10.65 -7.22 -1.77
C ILE A 697 -10.53 -8.66 -2.26
N MET A 698 -11.11 -8.99 -3.43
CA MET A 698 -10.87 -10.28 -4.09
C MET A 698 -9.42 -10.47 -4.53
N TYR A 699 -8.71 -9.43 -4.99
CA TYR A 699 -7.26 -9.51 -5.23
C TYR A 699 -6.49 -9.80 -3.93
N LEU A 700 -6.76 -9.04 -2.85
CA LEU A 700 -6.07 -9.21 -1.57
C LEU A 700 -6.25 -10.64 -1.03
N VAL A 701 -7.47 -11.17 -1.07
CA VAL A 701 -7.81 -12.49 -0.54
C VAL A 701 -7.34 -13.63 -1.45
N ALA A 702 -7.48 -13.51 -2.78
CA ALA A 702 -7.17 -14.60 -3.71
C ALA A 702 -5.71 -14.62 -4.20
N ASP A 703 -5.08 -13.45 -4.42
CA ASP A 703 -3.71 -13.32 -4.94
C ASP A 703 -2.68 -13.06 -3.83
N CYS A 704 -2.96 -12.14 -2.91
CA CYS A 704 -2.06 -11.87 -1.78
C CYS A 704 -2.25 -12.82 -0.59
N GLY A 705 -3.32 -13.63 -0.57
CA GLY A 705 -3.63 -14.56 0.53
C GLY A 705 -4.05 -13.88 1.84
N ALA A 706 -4.50 -12.62 1.78
CA ALA A 706 -4.88 -11.84 2.94
C ALA A 706 -6.03 -12.53 3.71
N MET A 707 -5.83 -12.75 5.01
CA MET A 707 -6.77 -13.46 5.91
C MET A 707 -7.14 -14.90 5.47
N ALA A 708 -6.41 -15.48 4.51
CA ALA A 708 -6.70 -16.82 3.97
C ALA A 708 -5.91 -17.91 4.71
N GLY A 709 -6.55 -18.53 5.72
CA GLY A 709 -6.13 -19.83 6.25
C GLY A 709 -6.36 -20.97 5.23
N SER A 710 -6.19 -22.23 5.66
CA SER A 710 -6.45 -23.41 4.82
C SER A 710 -7.85 -23.39 4.22
N GLU A 711 -8.85 -23.14 5.07
CA GLU A 711 -10.27 -23.12 4.69
C GLU A 711 -10.60 -21.96 3.76
N GLY A 712 -10.02 -20.77 4.02
CA GLY A 712 -10.16 -19.62 3.14
C GLY A 712 -9.57 -19.85 1.74
N HIS A 713 -8.37 -20.42 1.66
CA HIS A 713 -7.77 -20.76 0.36
C HIS A 713 -8.58 -21.83 -0.38
N TYR A 714 -9.08 -22.84 0.36
CA TYR A 714 -10.00 -23.84 -0.18
C TYR A 714 -11.32 -23.22 -0.67
N ALA A 715 -11.90 -22.27 0.05
CA ALA A 715 -13.14 -21.58 -0.32
C ALA A 715 -13.00 -20.82 -1.65
N VAL A 716 -11.89 -20.10 -1.88
CA VAL A 716 -11.62 -19.44 -3.17
C VAL A 716 -11.46 -20.46 -4.30
N ILE A 717 -10.73 -21.56 -4.08
CA ILE A 717 -10.56 -22.63 -5.08
C ILE A 717 -11.91 -23.31 -5.39
N LYS A 718 -12.72 -23.58 -4.37
CA LYS A 718 -14.04 -24.19 -4.50
C LYS A 718 -15.00 -23.28 -5.25
N GLY A 719 -15.06 -22.00 -4.89
CA GLY A 719 -15.85 -20.99 -5.59
C GLY A 719 -15.46 -20.83 -7.06
N LYS A 720 -14.15 -20.79 -7.37
CA LYS A 720 -13.67 -20.76 -8.75
C LYS A 720 -14.09 -22.03 -9.51
N ARG A 721 -14.04 -23.20 -8.87
CA ARG A 721 -14.47 -24.48 -9.47
C ARG A 721 -15.98 -24.54 -9.71
N GLU A 722 -16.79 -24.11 -8.74
CA GLU A 722 -18.26 -23.99 -8.90
C GLU A 722 -18.61 -23.10 -10.10
N MET A 723 -18.00 -21.91 -10.18
CA MET A 723 -18.15 -20.99 -11.33
C MET A 723 -17.68 -21.61 -12.66
N SER A 724 -16.53 -22.28 -12.67
CA SER A 724 -15.95 -22.89 -13.88
C SER A 724 -16.76 -24.07 -14.40
N ASN A 725 -17.32 -24.89 -13.50
CA ASN A 725 -18.18 -26.00 -13.84
C ASN A 725 -19.51 -25.50 -14.43
N TRP A 726 -20.15 -24.53 -13.77
CA TRP A 726 -21.39 -23.90 -14.26
C TRP A 726 -21.18 -23.25 -15.66
N LEU A 727 -20.05 -22.55 -15.86
CA LEU A 727 -19.67 -21.99 -17.17
C LEU A 727 -19.42 -23.05 -18.25
N LEU A 728 -19.11 -24.30 -17.88
CA LEU A 728 -18.93 -25.43 -18.80
C LEU A 728 -20.30 -26.02 -19.17
N GLU A 729 -21.12 -26.32 -18.16
CA GLU A 729 -22.49 -26.85 -18.25
C GLU A 729 -23.36 -26.02 -19.21
N GLN A 730 -23.42 -24.71 -19.03
CA GLN A 730 -24.19 -23.78 -19.87
C GLN A 730 -23.72 -23.77 -21.35
N THR A 731 -22.51 -24.26 -21.64
CA THR A 731 -21.99 -24.41 -23.03
C THR A 731 -22.51 -25.67 -23.71
N THR A 732 -23.02 -26.65 -22.95
CA THR A 732 -23.62 -27.87 -23.52
C THR A 732 -25.07 -27.67 -23.92
N THR A 733 -25.74 -26.67 -23.36
CA THR A 733 -27.16 -26.33 -23.60
C THR A 733 -27.34 -25.23 -24.65
N THR A 734 -26.36 -24.33 -24.83
CA THR A 734 -26.43 -23.23 -25.81
C THR A 734 -25.79 -23.63 -27.15
N THR A 735 -26.63 -23.91 -28.16
CA THR A 735 -26.16 -24.37 -29.50
C THR A 735 -25.51 -23.27 -30.35
N THR A 736 -25.65 -22.00 -29.96
CA THR A 736 -25.06 -20.84 -30.64
C THR A 736 -23.69 -20.50 -30.08
N GLY A 737 -22.64 -20.58 -30.91
CA GLY A 737 -21.25 -20.27 -30.55
C GLY A 737 -20.95 -18.78 -30.35
N ALA A 738 -21.77 -18.08 -29.57
CA ALA A 738 -21.52 -16.69 -29.17
C ALA A 738 -20.30 -16.60 -28.24
N ALA A 739 -19.62 -15.45 -28.26
CA ALA A 739 -18.55 -15.18 -27.30
C ALA A 739 -19.15 -15.09 -25.88
N CYS A 740 -18.56 -15.84 -24.95
CA CYS A 740 -19.00 -15.87 -23.55
C CYS A 740 -18.63 -14.55 -22.86
N ASP A 741 -19.55 -13.57 -22.86
CA ASP A 741 -19.37 -12.26 -22.22
C ASP A 741 -19.81 -12.24 -20.75
N ARG A 742 -19.26 -11.30 -19.96
CA ARG A 742 -19.56 -11.13 -18.53
C ARG A 742 -21.00 -10.69 -18.26
N ARG A 743 -21.64 -9.89 -19.13
CA ARG A 743 -23.04 -9.45 -18.94
C ARG A 743 -24.00 -10.64 -19.08
N THR A 744 -23.94 -11.36 -20.20
CA THR A 744 -24.77 -12.55 -20.46
C THR A 744 -24.58 -13.65 -19.41
N VAL A 745 -23.33 -13.93 -19.00
CA VAL A 745 -23.03 -14.89 -17.93
C VAL A 745 -23.73 -14.54 -16.62
N LEU A 746 -23.79 -13.26 -16.25
CA LEU A 746 -24.40 -12.83 -15.00
C LEU A 746 -25.92 -12.69 -15.08
N GLU A 747 -26.47 -12.37 -16.26
CA GLU A 747 -27.91 -12.42 -16.55
C GLU A 747 -28.42 -13.87 -16.42
N GLU A 748 -27.72 -14.84 -17.03
CA GLU A 748 -27.98 -16.28 -16.83
C GLU A 748 -27.85 -16.72 -15.35
N ILE A 749 -26.87 -16.19 -14.60
CA ILE A 749 -26.74 -16.48 -13.16
C ILE A 749 -27.92 -15.90 -12.37
N ARG A 750 -28.38 -14.68 -12.68
CA ARG A 750 -29.49 -14.00 -12.02
C ARG A 750 -30.81 -14.74 -12.24
N ASP A 751 -31.07 -15.16 -13.47
CA ASP A 751 -32.41 -15.59 -13.90
C ASP A 751 -32.60 -17.13 -13.84
N LYS A 752 -31.52 -17.93 -13.70
CA LYS A 752 -31.64 -19.39 -13.48
C LYS A 752 -32.22 -19.67 -12.07
N PRO A 753 -33.34 -20.44 -11.96
CA PRO A 753 -34.07 -20.60 -10.70
C PRO A 753 -33.22 -21.29 -9.63
N SER A 754 -33.42 -20.87 -8.37
CA SER A 754 -32.70 -21.44 -7.23
C SER A 754 -33.15 -22.86 -6.96
N SER A 755 -32.21 -23.83 -6.91
CA SER A 755 -32.55 -25.24 -6.69
C SER A 755 -31.55 -25.93 -5.77
N PHE A 756 -32.06 -26.74 -4.84
CA PHE A 756 -31.29 -27.37 -3.76
C PHE A 756 -31.13 -28.89 -3.92
N PHE A 757 -31.80 -29.50 -4.91
CA PHE A 757 -31.93 -30.95 -5.06
C PHE A 757 -31.55 -31.49 -6.46
N HIS A 758 -30.91 -30.67 -7.30
CA HIS A 758 -30.39 -31.10 -8.60
C HIS A 758 -28.93 -31.59 -8.52
N GLU A 759 -28.48 -32.35 -9.51
CA GLU A 759 -27.08 -32.76 -9.64
C GLU A 759 -26.14 -31.55 -9.85
N ASP A 760 -26.62 -30.51 -10.54
CA ASP A 760 -25.93 -29.25 -10.83
C ASP A 760 -25.99 -28.24 -9.65
N TYR A 761 -25.69 -28.70 -8.43
CA TYR A 761 -25.82 -27.88 -7.22
C TYR A 761 -24.60 -26.99 -6.92
N TYR A 762 -24.77 -25.67 -7.02
CA TYR A 762 -23.74 -24.66 -6.80
C TYR A 762 -24.04 -23.76 -5.58
N PRO A 763 -23.67 -24.17 -4.34
CA PRO A 763 -24.10 -23.50 -3.11
C PRO A 763 -23.66 -22.03 -2.98
N VAL A 764 -22.51 -21.64 -3.54
CA VAL A 764 -22.06 -20.23 -3.46
C VAL A 764 -22.89 -19.35 -4.38
N LEU A 765 -23.11 -19.79 -5.63
CA LEU A 765 -23.98 -19.10 -6.60
C LEU A 765 -25.42 -19.00 -6.09
N ASP A 766 -25.96 -20.09 -5.53
CA ASP A 766 -27.35 -20.17 -5.08
C ASP A 766 -27.63 -19.36 -3.82
N ARG A 767 -26.61 -19.08 -3.00
CA ARG A 767 -26.71 -18.05 -1.94
C ARG A 767 -26.57 -16.65 -2.52
N ALA A 768 -25.64 -16.42 -3.45
CA ALA A 768 -25.43 -15.10 -4.06
C ALA A 768 -26.68 -14.58 -4.78
N ARG A 769 -27.38 -15.42 -5.55
CA ARG A 769 -28.69 -15.09 -6.17
C ARG A 769 -29.69 -14.57 -5.15
N ARG A 770 -29.89 -15.29 -4.04
CA ARG A 770 -30.89 -14.94 -3.02
C ARG A 770 -30.55 -13.65 -2.29
N VAL A 771 -29.28 -13.44 -1.92
CA VAL A 771 -28.82 -12.17 -1.33
C VAL A 771 -28.98 -11.00 -2.30
N ALA A 772 -28.64 -11.17 -3.58
CA ALA A 772 -28.85 -10.16 -4.60
C ALA A 772 -30.35 -9.87 -4.84
N SER A 773 -31.18 -10.91 -4.90
CA SER A 773 -32.63 -10.76 -5.05
C SER A 773 -33.26 -9.98 -3.91
N ASP A 774 -32.83 -10.19 -2.66
CA ASP A 774 -33.33 -9.42 -1.51
C ASP A 774 -32.76 -8.00 -1.45
N LEU A 775 -31.53 -7.76 -1.93
CA LEU A 775 -30.98 -6.40 -2.10
C LEU A 775 -31.78 -5.57 -3.11
N LEU A 776 -32.28 -6.18 -4.17
CA LEU A 776 -33.12 -5.51 -5.17
C LEU A 776 -34.52 -5.15 -4.65
N ARG A 777 -34.93 -5.67 -3.49
CA ARG A 777 -36.19 -5.28 -2.80
C ARG A 777 -36.05 -4.00 -1.98
N ILE A 778 -34.83 -3.50 -1.78
CA ILE A 778 -34.57 -2.15 -1.24
C ILE A 778 -34.85 -1.17 -2.38
N ALA A 779 -35.88 -0.34 -2.24
CA ALA A 779 -36.37 0.53 -3.31
C ALA A 779 -35.36 1.65 -3.66
N GLU A 780 -34.82 2.36 -2.67
CA GLU A 780 -33.81 3.38 -2.91
C GLU A 780 -32.47 2.76 -3.32
N ALA A 781 -31.99 3.10 -4.51
CA ALA A 781 -30.66 2.73 -4.98
C ALA A 781 -29.56 3.26 -4.04
N GLY A 782 -29.75 4.47 -3.48
CA GLY A 782 -28.86 5.06 -2.48
C GLY A 782 -28.68 4.16 -1.25
N GLU A 783 -29.76 3.72 -0.61
CA GLU A 783 -29.69 2.83 0.56
C GLU A 783 -29.12 1.44 0.21
N ARG A 784 -29.43 0.91 -0.98
CA ARG A 784 -28.84 -0.33 -1.50
C ARG A 784 -27.31 -0.23 -1.63
N TRP A 785 -26.79 0.85 -2.22
CA TRP A 785 -25.35 1.05 -2.41
C TRP A 785 -24.63 1.46 -1.11
N LYS A 786 -25.26 2.24 -0.21
CA LYS A 786 -24.74 2.51 1.14
C LYS A 786 -24.52 1.21 1.92
N LEU A 787 -25.46 0.26 1.86
CA LEU A 787 -25.34 -1.04 2.51
C LEU A 787 -24.19 -1.89 1.93
N ILE A 788 -24.09 -1.98 0.60
CA ILE A 788 -23.00 -2.73 -0.07
C ILE A 788 -21.63 -2.09 0.24
N ALA A 789 -21.53 -0.76 0.19
CA ALA A 789 -20.30 -0.04 0.54
C ALA A 789 -19.91 -0.26 2.01
N ALA A 790 -20.86 -0.25 2.96
CA ALA A 790 -20.58 -0.49 4.37
C ALA A 790 -19.94 -1.88 4.62
N VAL A 791 -20.41 -2.93 3.93
CA VAL A 791 -19.81 -4.28 4.00
C VAL A 791 -18.36 -4.25 3.50
N TRP A 792 -18.11 -3.67 2.32
CA TRP A 792 -16.77 -3.65 1.73
C TRP A 792 -15.78 -2.78 2.51
N LEU A 793 -16.23 -1.67 3.09
CA LEU A 793 -15.39 -0.80 3.91
C LEU A 793 -15.02 -1.46 5.25
N GLU A 794 -15.94 -2.21 5.88
CA GLU A 794 -15.63 -3.03 7.06
C GLU A 794 -14.61 -4.12 6.71
N MET A 795 -14.79 -4.82 5.59
CA MET A 795 -13.82 -5.82 5.11
C MET A 795 -12.43 -5.22 4.83
N LEU A 796 -12.37 -4.05 4.18
CA LEU A 796 -11.11 -3.35 3.90
C LEU A 796 -10.36 -2.98 5.19
N CYS A 797 -11.07 -2.41 6.17
CA CYS A 797 -10.47 -1.99 7.43
C CYS A 797 -10.10 -3.18 8.32
N TYR A 798 -10.89 -4.27 8.28
CA TYR A 798 -10.55 -5.53 8.93
C TYR A 798 -9.27 -6.15 8.35
N ILE A 799 -9.12 -6.20 7.01
CA ILE A 799 -7.86 -6.66 6.39
C ILE A 799 -6.71 -5.73 6.76
N ALA A 800 -6.90 -4.40 6.68
CA ALA A 800 -5.86 -3.41 6.99
C ALA A 800 -5.39 -3.45 8.45
N TYR A 801 -6.25 -3.84 9.40
CA TYR A 801 -5.87 -3.97 10.81
C TYR A 801 -5.20 -5.31 11.11
N ASN A 802 -5.76 -6.43 10.61
CA ASN A 802 -5.34 -7.78 11.00
C ASN A 802 -4.27 -8.41 10.11
N CYS A 803 -3.94 -7.80 8.95
CA CYS A 803 -2.77 -8.23 8.20
C CYS A 803 -1.49 -7.88 8.97
N GLY A 804 -0.71 -8.93 9.25
CA GLY A 804 0.50 -8.82 10.06
C GLY A 804 1.64 -8.04 9.37
N ALA A 805 2.61 -7.59 10.16
CA ALA A 805 3.75 -6.78 9.75
C ALA A 805 4.41 -7.21 8.44
N ALA A 806 4.68 -8.51 8.28
CA ALA A 806 5.30 -9.07 7.08
C ALA A 806 4.47 -8.85 5.80
N PHE A 807 3.14 -8.86 5.90
CA PHE A 807 2.25 -8.57 4.77
C PHE A 807 2.42 -7.12 4.31
N HIS A 808 2.32 -6.15 5.22
CA HIS A 808 2.48 -4.73 4.86
C HIS A 808 3.91 -4.40 4.45
N ALA A 809 4.90 -4.94 5.15
CA ALA A 809 6.32 -4.77 4.83
C ALA A 809 6.68 -5.31 3.44
N LYS A 810 6.07 -6.41 2.99
CA LYS A 810 6.21 -6.92 1.62
C LYS A 810 5.64 -5.95 0.60
N HIS A 811 4.41 -5.47 0.79
CA HIS A 811 3.71 -4.61 -0.17
C HIS A 811 4.24 -3.16 -0.22
N LEU A 812 4.93 -2.69 0.84
CA LEU A 812 5.81 -1.50 0.78
C LEU A 812 6.87 -1.60 -0.32
N THR A 813 7.21 -2.79 -0.81
CA THR A 813 8.27 -3.00 -1.81
C THR A 813 7.76 -3.29 -3.22
N THR A 814 6.47 -3.11 -3.46
CA THR A 814 5.79 -3.43 -4.73
C THR A 814 4.80 -2.34 -5.17
N GLY A 815 5.14 -1.06 -4.96
CA GLY A 815 4.30 0.08 -5.34
C GLY A 815 3.35 0.61 -4.26
N GLY A 816 3.31 0.01 -3.07
CA GLY A 816 2.58 0.51 -1.90
C GLY A 816 1.06 0.33 -1.98
N GLU A 817 0.59 -0.89 -1.73
CA GLU A 817 -0.84 -1.25 -1.76
C GLU A 817 -1.74 -0.32 -0.94
N PHE A 818 -2.95 -0.05 -1.44
CA PHE A 818 -3.94 0.83 -0.81
C PHE A 818 -4.31 0.41 0.62
N VAL A 819 -4.41 -0.90 0.89
CA VAL A 819 -4.68 -1.45 2.24
C VAL A 819 -3.63 -1.06 3.29
N THR A 820 -2.39 -0.82 2.87
CA THR A 820 -1.30 -0.35 3.76
C THR A 820 -1.45 1.15 4.07
N HIS A 821 -1.99 1.93 3.14
CA HIS A 821 -2.38 3.32 3.40
C HIS A 821 -3.57 3.38 4.38
N VAL A 822 -4.55 2.47 4.23
CA VAL A 822 -5.67 2.35 5.19
C VAL A 822 -5.15 2.01 6.59
N LYS A 823 -4.15 1.13 6.76
CA LYS A 823 -3.51 0.90 8.08
C LYS A 823 -2.94 2.20 8.67
N MET A 824 -2.35 3.08 7.88
CA MET A 824 -1.86 4.39 8.38
C MET A 824 -2.97 5.43 8.62
N ILE A 825 -4.15 5.28 8.02
CA ILE A 825 -5.32 6.10 8.38
C ILE A 825 -5.94 5.60 9.70
N LEU A 826 -6.01 4.28 9.91
CA LEU A 826 -6.38 3.72 11.22
C LEU A 826 -5.38 4.17 12.31
N PHE A 827 -4.09 4.25 12.01
CA PHE A 827 -3.09 4.83 12.91
C PHE A 827 -3.40 6.29 13.29
N MET A 828 -3.74 7.12 12.30
CA MET A 828 -4.08 8.54 12.47
C MET A 828 -5.34 8.78 13.31
N LEU A 829 -6.30 7.85 13.29
CA LEU A 829 -7.57 7.94 13.99
C LEU A 829 -7.54 7.29 15.39
N GLY A 830 -6.35 7.07 15.96
CA GLY A 830 -6.18 6.56 17.32
C GLY A 830 -6.46 5.06 17.52
N VAL A 831 -6.93 4.34 16.49
CA VAL A 831 -7.31 2.92 16.54
C VAL A 831 -6.31 1.98 17.24
N PRO A 832 -4.96 2.16 17.14
CA PRO A 832 -4.00 1.31 17.86
C PRO A 832 -4.12 1.37 19.39
N PHE A 833 -4.62 2.49 19.94
CA PHE A 833 -4.46 2.86 21.35
C PHE A 833 -5.76 2.75 22.17
N LEU A 834 -6.86 2.36 21.53
CA LEU A 834 -8.22 2.46 22.09
C LEU A 834 -8.87 1.09 22.38
N ARG A 835 -8.15 0.00 22.13
CA ARG A 835 -8.68 -1.38 22.12
C ARG A 835 -9.08 -1.92 23.50
N ASP A 836 -8.31 -1.63 24.54
CA ASP A 836 -8.38 -2.36 25.83
C ASP A 836 -8.64 -1.44 27.03
N VAL A 837 -9.80 -0.78 27.06
CA VAL A 837 -10.37 -0.17 28.29
C VAL A 837 -10.94 -1.26 29.25
N LYS A 838 -10.76 -2.55 28.92
CA LYS A 838 -11.65 -3.64 29.37
C LYS A 838 -11.27 -4.32 30.70
N GLU A 839 -10.05 -4.14 31.19
CA GLU A 839 -9.73 -4.35 32.62
C GLU A 839 -8.79 -3.21 33.11
N PRO A 840 -9.14 -2.46 34.17
CA PRO A 840 -8.16 -1.63 34.85
C PRO A 840 -7.21 -2.54 35.63
N LEU A 841 -6.00 -2.76 35.10
CA LEU A 841 -4.94 -3.55 35.74
C LEU A 841 -4.55 -3.02 37.14
N LEU A 842 -4.88 -1.76 37.44
CA LEU A 842 -4.79 -1.16 38.78
C LEU A 842 -5.61 -1.91 39.84
N SER A 843 -6.70 -2.61 39.47
CA SER A 843 -7.51 -3.39 40.42
C SER A 843 -6.76 -4.58 41.02
N LYS A 844 -5.77 -5.15 40.31
CA LYS A 844 -4.90 -6.23 40.79
C LYS A 844 -3.58 -5.72 41.38
N ALA A 845 -3.36 -4.39 41.41
CA ALA A 845 -2.18 -3.77 42.00
C ALA A 845 -2.38 -3.35 43.48
N GLY A 846 -3.64 -3.25 43.95
CA GLY A 846 -3.96 -2.88 45.34
C GLY A 846 -3.46 -3.90 46.37
N ASP A 847 -3.66 -5.19 46.09
CA ASP A 847 -3.39 -6.30 47.04
C ASP A 847 -1.90 -6.66 47.19
N ILE A 848 -0.99 -5.80 46.73
CA ILE A 848 0.48 -5.95 46.89
C ILE A 848 1.03 -4.93 47.92
N TYR A 849 0.22 -3.95 48.34
CA TYR A 849 0.58 -2.94 49.35
C TYR A 849 -0.53 -2.70 50.39
N SER A 850 -1.10 -3.79 50.94
CA SER A 850 -1.92 -3.78 52.16
C SER A 850 -1.38 -4.78 53.19
#